data_AF-K3WZ70-F1
#
_entry.id   AF-K3WZ70-F1
#
_cell.length_a   1.000
_cell.length_b   1.000
_cell.length_c   1.000
_cell.angle_alpha   90.00
_cell.angle_beta   90.00
_cell.angle_gamma   90.00
#
_symmetry.space_group_name_H-M   'P 1'
#
loop_
_entity.id
_entity.type
_entity.pdbx_description
1 polymer ?
#
loop_
_entity_poly.entity_id
_entity_poly.type
_entity_poly.pdbx_seq_one_letter_code
_entity_poly.pdbx_strand_id
1 'polypeptide(L)'
;MVRLEICGIPVEFPFPPYDSQLIYMEKVILSLSSKQNAILESPTGTGKTLCLLCATLAWRRHFEKNLKANGGAAAAATATNTASAVFNRRNSTAGAGARLAYEGYDSEEEKEATERAMIPRIIYSSRTHSQLKQVVQELRNTSYNPRVAVLGSREHLCVNEKISQMRGTKQNLACRDAVKRKSILPDAEIVFVPYNYLIDPLSRRSIGISIENSILIFDEAHNVESIASDAASYALSSNDIAGCVAEVQSFIQALSENRIALNAGSNLSPESAETLKALLLEIDKGLNNFPLSATGGFTKPGEYIFEFFQQFNVNFDTCPLVLSMIEEIIELANEGAGGSQTAVSKLDSLLSFLGTIFRNKEQHLKSAKNYRVHIQEVNERAFNAPRLFNSVRKNKSTTRVFNYWCFHPGVSFSEICTNNVYNVILTSGTLSPLETTIKELGIEFPVRLENNHVIDANQVWVGVVGTGVTGKRLNSSYNFRSTDEYLVELGNTIVNFARLVPSGLLVFFPSYSILEESIARWQRPTAGDSSASIWDRIVQQKQVYVEPRARLDFKEVVDEYHETIKTNTNGAVFFAVCRGKVSEGIDFSNDKGRAVVITGLPFPPTKDPKIILKKSILDEVVVPPGELKLTGNHWYIQQASRAVNQAIGRVIRHRHDYGAIILLDERFALQQQQKCLSKWLQPYCFTCKSYGEAHIGLTRFFKNNKANAPPPPPIVEKTTPQPKSLGLSKRMVSKNSLASQDLTQNSQSGSSSNSATIGDGQSYVNPELFRHPTANIQSTEVAPSNAPALTRFTAAPPPAHRKQTLGALFSSKTSMVSSTSSISRPFVAPKFHSSMLLSTNSTSSHQEPQPAERATSWQAAKRKFVSAQGTTSSDSKAKKDEIFVSVFPAVARSALSEADVSKLYEFIRQLHTGTNVDDALSSICDLLRSPECKDLLNLIPQVLHGTLCARFVDKATSLDLPLDLSLIGASDGGAEDIQPNSAGIRSSSMATFFERLQQKRRRKQNSEGHIPTAAIVKDPQCVVCYDITRKAYAAQCGHICCMGCWKKMEKDGFTSCPLCKIPLKFDQLSLIRAAKEHVR
;
A
#
# COMPACT_ATOMS: atom_id res chain seq x y z
N MET A 1 -3.11 13.67 -39.76
CA MET A 1 -2.93 12.21 -39.89
C MET A 1 -1.99 11.96 -41.05
N VAL A 2 -0.92 11.20 -40.81
CA VAL A 2 -0.09 10.58 -41.85
C VAL A 2 -0.65 9.18 -42.09
N ARG A 3 -0.76 8.76 -43.35
CA ARG A 3 -1.12 7.38 -43.69
C ARG A 3 0.16 6.61 -43.98
N LEU A 4 0.38 5.56 -43.22
CA LEU A 4 1.54 4.67 -43.29
C LEU A 4 1.07 3.31 -43.81
N GLU A 5 1.96 2.57 -44.45
CA GLU A 5 1.72 1.17 -44.81
C GLU A 5 2.72 0.31 -44.04
N ILE A 6 2.21 -0.52 -43.13
CA ILE A 6 3.02 -1.31 -42.20
C ILE A 6 2.55 -2.77 -42.30
N CYS A 7 3.43 -3.65 -42.77
CA CYS A 7 3.12 -5.06 -43.06
C CYS A 7 1.87 -5.24 -43.95
N GLY A 8 1.67 -4.36 -44.95
CA GLY A 8 0.51 -4.36 -45.85
C GLY A 8 -0.79 -3.80 -45.23
N ILE A 9 -0.74 -3.30 -43.99
CA ILE A 9 -1.91 -2.70 -43.31
C ILE A 9 -1.78 -1.16 -43.35
N PRO A 10 -2.82 -0.45 -43.82
CA PRO A 10 -2.85 1.01 -43.79
C PRO A 10 -3.09 1.51 -42.36
N VAL A 11 -2.06 2.10 -41.76
CA VAL A 11 -2.11 2.72 -40.42
C VAL A 11 -2.21 4.24 -40.58
N GLU A 12 -3.35 4.81 -40.18
CA GLU A 12 -3.49 6.24 -39.95
C GLU A 12 -2.81 6.58 -38.60
N PHE A 13 -1.85 7.51 -38.60
CA PHE A 13 -1.08 7.92 -37.42
C PHE A 13 -1.11 9.45 -37.25
N PRO A 14 -1.20 10.02 -36.04
CA PRO A 14 -1.43 11.47 -35.87
C PRO A 14 -0.34 12.40 -36.41
N PHE A 15 0.93 11.97 -36.39
CA PHE A 15 2.10 12.74 -36.77
C PHE A 15 3.09 11.88 -37.60
N PRO A 16 4.13 12.47 -38.23
CA PRO A 16 5.22 11.68 -38.82
C PRO A 16 5.91 10.82 -37.75
N PRO A 17 6.00 9.49 -37.94
CA PRO A 17 6.57 8.59 -36.93
C PRO A 17 8.11 8.65 -36.90
N TYR A 18 8.69 8.26 -35.76
CA TYR A 18 10.11 7.94 -35.64
C TYR A 18 10.38 6.48 -36.09
N ASP A 19 11.62 6.14 -36.45
CA ASP A 19 12.00 4.77 -36.84
C ASP A 19 11.68 3.74 -35.75
N SER A 20 11.94 4.08 -34.49
CA SER A 20 11.57 3.22 -33.35
C SER A 20 10.05 3.04 -33.21
N GLN A 21 9.25 4.00 -33.67
CA GLN A 21 7.78 3.89 -33.70
C GLN A 21 7.30 3.01 -34.84
N LEU A 22 7.92 3.10 -36.02
CA LEU A 22 7.66 2.21 -37.15
C LEU A 22 7.93 0.75 -36.78
N ILE A 23 9.12 0.46 -36.24
CA ILE A 23 9.50 -0.89 -35.77
C ILE A 23 8.55 -1.39 -34.67
N TYR A 24 8.12 -0.51 -33.76
CA TYR A 24 7.16 -0.87 -32.72
C TYR A 24 5.80 -1.26 -33.31
N MET A 25 5.26 -0.46 -34.24
CA MET A 25 3.99 -0.75 -34.92
C MET A 25 4.08 -2.02 -35.78
N GLU A 26 5.22 -2.25 -36.45
CA GLU A 26 5.52 -3.48 -37.19
C GLU A 26 5.44 -4.71 -36.28
N LYS A 27 6.09 -4.69 -35.10
CA LYS A 27 6.03 -5.83 -34.16
C LYS A 27 4.64 -6.05 -33.56
N VAL A 28 3.87 -4.98 -33.29
CA VAL A 28 2.46 -5.12 -32.89
C VAL A 28 1.64 -5.81 -34.00
N ILE A 29 1.71 -5.31 -35.23
CA ILE A 29 0.97 -5.88 -36.37
C ILE A 29 1.39 -7.32 -36.66
N LEU A 30 2.70 -7.62 -36.63
CA LEU A 30 3.23 -8.96 -36.79
C LEU A 30 2.62 -9.93 -35.77
N SER A 31 2.60 -9.55 -34.49
CA SER A 31 2.04 -10.40 -33.41
C SER A 31 0.55 -10.69 -33.56
N LEU A 32 -0.21 -9.71 -34.08
CA LEU A 32 -1.63 -9.87 -34.32
C LEU A 32 -1.88 -10.75 -35.56
N SER A 33 -1.16 -10.50 -36.65
CA SER A 33 -1.28 -11.29 -37.89
C SER A 33 -0.81 -12.74 -37.74
N SER A 34 0.19 -13.02 -36.89
CA SER A 34 0.64 -14.38 -36.59
C SER A 34 -0.10 -15.06 -35.43
N LYS A 35 -1.02 -14.35 -34.74
CA LYS A 35 -1.66 -14.78 -33.48
C LYS A 35 -0.67 -15.19 -32.38
N GLN A 36 0.51 -14.55 -32.33
CA GLN A 36 1.54 -14.83 -31.34
C GLN A 36 1.55 -13.77 -30.24
N ASN A 37 1.97 -14.18 -29.05
CA ASN A 37 2.21 -13.25 -27.95
C ASN A 37 3.42 -12.35 -28.24
N ALA A 38 3.37 -11.11 -27.77
CA ALA A 38 4.45 -10.14 -27.91
C ALA A 38 4.92 -9.56 -26.58
N ILE A 39 6.24 -9.35 -26.45
CA ILE A 39 6.85 -8.60 -25.35
C ILE A 39 7.73 -7.48 -25.90
N LEU A 40 7.33 -6.24 -25.63
CA LEU A 40 7.84 -5.05 -26.30
C LEU A 40 8.36 -4.03 -25.29
N GLU A 41 9.68 -3.96 -25.08
CA GLU A 41 10.32 -2.85 -24.37
C GLU A 41 10.56 -1.69 -25.35
N SER A 42 10.11 -0.50 -24.96
CA SER A 42 10.53 0.75 -25.62
C SER A 42 10.60 1.89 -24.61
N PRO A 43 11.64 2.75 -24.64
CA PRO A 43 11.86 3.76 -23.60
C PRO A 43 10.70 4.73 -23.36
N THR A 44 10.78 5.52 -22.29
CA THR A 44 9.84 6.63 -22.08
C THR A 44 10.02 7.71 -23.16
N GLY A 45 8.95 8.41 -23.52
CA GLY A 45 9.02 9.48 -24.54
C GLY A 45 9.05 9.02 -26.01
N THR A 46 9.08 7.72 -26.29
CA THR A 46 9.01 7.19 -27.67
C THR A 46 7.59 7.10 -28.24
N GLY A 47 6.55 7.45 -27.48
CA GLY A 47 5.15 7.42 -27.93
C GLY A 47 4.47 6.05 -27.94
N LYS A 48 5.03 5.04 -27.25
CA LYS A 48 4.49 3.65 -27.08
C LYS A 48 2.97 3.52 -27.19
N THR A 49 2.24 4.19 -26.28
CA THR A 49 0.79 4.10 -26.14
C THR A 49 0.05 4.41 -27.44
N LEU A 50 0.50 5.43 -28.18
CA LEU A 50 -0.14 5.83 -29.43
C LEU A 50 0.19 4.86 -30.57
N CYS A 51 1.45 4.40 -30.66
CA CYS A 51 1.85 3.37 -31.62
C CYS A 51 1.03 2.08 -31.43
N LEU A 52 0.87 1.66 -30.16
CA LEU A 52 0.12 0.48 -29.76
C LEU A 52 -1.38 0.60 -30.12
N LEU A 53 -2.02 1.73 -29.79
CA LEU A 53 -3.41 1.98 -30.15
C LEU A 53 -3.61 2.00 -31.68
N CYS A 54 -2.78 2.76 -32.42
CA CYS A 54 -2.95 2.91 -33.85
C CYS A 54 -2.70 1.60 -34.61
N ALA A 55 -1.65 0.85 -34.25
CA ALA A 55 -1.35 -0.44 -34.87
C ALA A 55 -2.46 -1.48 -34.63
N THR A 56 -2.92 -1.65 -33.38
CA THR A 56 -3.97 -2.62 -33.06
C THR A 56 -5.33 -2.24 -33.67
N LEU A 57 -5.70 -0.95 -33.66
CA LEU A 57 -6.96 -0.49 -34.26
C LEU A 57 -6.95 -0.54 -35.78
N ALA A 58 -5.83 -0.19 -36.43
CA ALA A 58 -5.65 -0.36 -37.87
C ALA A 58 -5.76 -1.84 -38.28
N TRP A 59 -5.04 -2.72 -37.59
CA TRP A 59 -5.10 -4.16 -37.80
C TRP A 59 -6.52 -4.70 -37.65
N ARG A 60 -7.21 -4.35 -36.56
CA ARG A 60 -8.57 -4.85 -36.29
C ARG A 60 -9.58 -4.36 -37.34
N ARG A 61 -9.49 -3.09 -37.77
CA ARG A 61 -10.33 -2.51 -38.84
C ARG A 61 -10.04 -3.16 -40.20
N HIS A 62 -8.79 -3.55 -40.47
CA HIS A 62 -8.42 -4.27 -41.68
C HIS A 62 -8.93 -5.73 -41.63
N PHE A 63 -8.78 -6.42 -40.49
CA PHE A 63 -9.31 -7.76 -40.26
C PHE A 63 -10.83 -7.82 -40.47
N GLU A 64 -11.59 -6.88 -39.87
CA GLU A 64 -13.04 -6.77 -40.07
C GLU A 64 -13.42 -6.55 -41.55
N LYS A 65 -12.70 -5.68 -42.26
CA LYS A 65 -12.94 -5.44 -43.69
C LYS A 65 -12.72 -6.70 -44.53
N ASN A 66 -11.63 -7.43 -44.28
CA ASN A 66 -11.31 -8.66 -45.01
C ASN A 66 -12.32 -9.77 -44.72
N LEU A 67 -12.82 -9.86 -43.47
CA LEU A 67 -13.85 -10.82 -43.08
C LEU A 67 -15.17 -10.57 -43.83
N LYS A 68 -15.59 -9.30 -43.93
CA LYS A 68 -16.78 -8.88 -44.70
C LYS A 68 -16.60 -9.02 -46.22
N ALA A 69 -15.40 -8.75 -46.74
CA ALA A 69 -15.11 -8.86 -48.17
C ALA A 69 -15.05 -10.32 -48.66
N ASN A 70 -14.58 -11.25 -47.83
CA ASN A 70 -14.38 -12.66 -48.19
C ASN A 70 -15.58 -13.58 -47.85
N GLY A 71 -16.75 -13.00 -47.52
CA GLY A 71 -18.02 -13.73 -47.44
C GLY A 71 -18.11 -14.87 -46.41
N GLY A 72 -17.32 -14.81 -45.32
CA GLY A 72 -17.37 -15.75 -44.19
C GLY A 72 -16.90 -17.19 -44.43
N ALA A 73 -17.08 -17.74 -45.64
CA ALA A 73 -16.97 -19.17 -45.94
C ALA A 73 -15.57 -19.77 -45.68
N ALA A 74 -14.50 -19.05 -46.01
CA ALA A 74 -13.14 -19.53 -45.82
C ALA A 74 -12.67 -19.51 -44.34
N ALA A 75 -13.27 -18.66 -43.50
CA ALA A 75 -12.94 -18.57 -42.07
C ALA A 75 -13.81 -19.50 -41.20
N ALA A 76 -15.05 -19.75 -41.62
CA ALA A 76 -15.99 -20.64 -40.91
C ALA A 76 -15.44 -22.07 -40.72
N ALA A 77 -14.71 -22.59 -41.72
CA ALA A 77 -14.12 -23.94 -41.69
C ALA A 77 -13.11 -24.18 -40.56
N THR A 78 -12.56 -23.13 -39.94
CA THR A 78 -11.67 -23.23 -38.77
C THR A 78 -12.39 -22.98 -37.43
N ALA A 79 -13.61 -22.44 -37.45
CA ALA A 79 -14.38 -22.05 -36.26
C ALA A 79 -15.45 -23.08 -35.83
N THR A 80 -15.78 -24.05 -36.69
CA THR A 80 -16.86 -25.03 -36.49
C THR A 80 -16.65 -26.01 -35.33
N ASN A 81 -15.43 -26.17 -34.80
CA ASN A 81 -15.15 -27.03 -33.64
C ASN A 81 -15.36 -26.35 -32.28
N THR A 82 -15.52 -25.03 -32.21
CA THR A 82 -15.69 -24.29 -30.93
C THR A 82 -17.07 -23.64 -30.78
N ALA A 83 -17.67 -23.11 -31.85
CA ALA A 83 -18.95 -22.41 -31.77
C ALA A 83 -20.11 -23.29 -31.25
N SER A 84 -20.19 -24.55 -31.68
CA SER A 84 -21.27 -25.49 -31.34
C SER A 84 -21.36 -25.84 -29.85
N ALA A 85 -20.28 -25.65 -29.08
CA ALA A 85 -20.27 -25.87 -27.63
C ALA A 85 -20.74 -24.64 -26.83
N VAL A 86 -20.67 -23.44 -27.41
CA VAL A 86 -20.94 -22.17 -26.71
C VAL A 86 -22.43 -21.83 -26.69
N PHE A 87 -23.15 -22.09 -27.79
CA PHE A 87 -24.58 -21.76 -27.87
C PHE A 87 -25.43 -22.56 -26.87
N ASN A 88 -25.11 -23.85 -26.67
CA ASN A 88 -25.83 -24.73 -25.74
C ASN A 88 -25.66 -24.38 -24.24
N ARG A 89 -24.64 -23.60 -23.85
CA ARG A 89 -24.44 -23.20 -22.43
C ARG A 89 -25.17 -21.92 -22.01
N ARG A 90 -25.69 -21.12 -22.94
CA ARG A 90 -26.39 -19.86 -22.59
C ARG A 90 -27.87 -20.03 -22.26
N ASN A 91 -28.50 -21.15 -22.65
CA ASN A 91 -29.93 -21.39 -22.45
C ASN A 91 -30.28 -22.32 -21.28
N SER A 92 -29.31 -22.81 -20.51
CA SER A 92 -29.57 -23.76 -19.40
C SER A 92 -30.12 -23.12 -18.11
N THR A 93 -30.50 -21.84 -18.14
CA THR A 93 -31.15 -21.13 -17.02
C THR A 93 -32.56 -20.59 -17.37
N ALA A 94 -33.13 -21.05 -18.48
CA ALA A 94 -34.56 -20.89 -18.79
C ALA A 94 -35.20 -22.29 -18.94
N GLY A 95 -36.43 -22.45 -18.46
CA GLY A 95 -37.06 -23.75 -18.21
C GLY A 95 -37.12 -24.70 -19.41
N ALA A 96 -37.02 -25.99 -19.12
CA ALA A 96 -37.05 -27.07 -20.11
C ALA A 96 -38.38 -27.10 -20.89
N GLY A 97 -38.34 -26.67 -22.15
CA GLY A 97 -39.40 -26.86 -23.13
C GLY A 97 -38.79 -27.42 -24.41
N ALA A 98 -39.11 -28.66 -24.75
CA ALA A 98 -38.58 -29.29 -25.96
C ALA A 98 -39.09 -28.57 -27.21
N ARG A 99 -38.17 -28.06 -28.04
CA ARG A 99 -38.47 -27.62 -29.41
C ARG A 99 -37.89 -28.62 -30.39
N LEU A 100 -38.78 -29.19 -31.20
CA LEU A 100 -38.44 -29.99 -32.38
C LEU A 100 -37.65 -29.12 -33.37
N ALA A 101 -36.70 -29.73 -34.07
CA ALA A 101 -35.91 -29.05 -35.08
C ALA A 101 -36.82 -28.61 -36.25
N TYR A 102 -36.73 -27.33 -36.60
CA TYR A 102 -37.32 -26.76 -37.81
C TYR A 102 -36.21 -26.03 -38.55
N GLU A 103 -35.88 -26.50 -39.75
CA GLU A 103 -34.82 -25.93 -40.58
C GLU A 103 -35.30 -24.67 -41.30
N GLY A 104 -34.45 -23.64 -41.35
CA GLY A 104 -34.55 -22.57 -42.35
C GLY A 104 -35.22 -21.27 -41.93
N TYR A 105 -34.50 -20.43 -41.17
CA TYR A 105 -34.30 -19.00 -41.48
C TYR A 105 -33.22 -18.42 -40.55
N ASP A 106 -31.93 -18.45 -40.94
CA ASP A 106 -30.89 -17.71 -40.22
C ASP A 106 -31.18 -16.21 -40.35
N SER A 107 -31.55 -15.57 -39.25
CA SER A 107 -31.85 -14.13 -39.23
C SER A 107 -30.61 -13.29 -39.55
N GLU A 108 -30.80 -12.09 -40.11
CA GLU A 108 -29.67 -11.17 -40.34
C GLU A 108 -28.97 -10.80 -39.02
N GLU A 109 -29.72 -10.73 -37.91
CA GLU A 109 -29.18 -10.51 -36.56
C GLU A 109 -28.24 -11.63 -36.10
N GLU A 110 -28.55 -12.91 -36.39
CA GLU A 110 -27.70 -14.06 -36.04
C GLU A 110 -26.42 -14.12 -36.89
N LYS A 111 -26.50 -13.74 -38.17
CA LYS A 111 -25.33 -13.60 -39.04
C LYS A 111 -24.42 -12.48 -38.54
N GLU A 112 -24.95 -11.28 -38.30
CA GLU A 112 -24.16 -10.19 -37.71
C GLU A 112 -23.60 -10.54 -36.32
N ALA A 113 -24.33 -11.28 -35.49
CA ALA A 113 -23.84 -11.72 -34.17
C ALA A 113 -22.67 -12.71 -34.31
N THR A 114 -22.74 -13.61 -35.28
CA THR A 114 -21.68 -14.59 -35.59
C THR A 114 -20.43 -13.91 -36.15
N GLU A 115 -20.59 -12.97 -37.09
CA GLU A 115 -19.46 -12.17 -37.60
C GLU A 115 -18.81 -11.34 -36.48
N ARG A 116 -19.61 -10.70 -35.62
CA ARG A 116 -19.11 -9.94 -34.45
C ARG A 116 -18.36 -10.84 -33.46
N ALA A 117 -18.70 -12.12 -33.34
CA ALA A 117 -17.98 -13.07 -32.49
C ALA A 117 -16.62 -13.49 -33.07
N MET A 118 -16.45 -13.47 -34.40
CA MET A 118 -15.16 -13.78 -35.05
C MET A 118 -14.13 -12.65 -34.92
N ILE A 119 -14.56 -11.39 -34.86
CA ILE A 119 -13.66 -10.22 -34.77
C ILE A 119 -13.12 -10.08 -33.35
N PRO A 120 -11.79 -10.08 -33.12
CA PRO A 120 -11.25 -10.01 -31.78
C PRO A 120 -11.60 -8.71 -31.05
N ARG A 121 -11.93 -8.80 -29.75
CA ARG A 121 -12.11 -7.64 -28.86
C ARG A 121 -10.76 -7.19 -28.32
N ILE A 122 -10.52 -5.88 -28.22
CA ILE A 122 -9.32 -5.34 -27.57
C ILE A 122 -9.62 -5.15 -26.07
N ILE A 123 -8.82 -5.76 -25.20
CA ILE A 123 -8.85 -5.47 -23.76
C ILE A 123 -7.53 -4.80 -23.41
N TYR A 124 -7.61 -3.49 -23.21
CA TYR A 124 -6.46 -2.65 -22.91
C TYR A 124 -6.33 -2.49 -21.39
N SER A 125 -5.18 -2.86 -20.86
CA SER A 125 -4.94 -2.87 -19.43
C SER A 125 -3.69 -2.08 -19.03
N SER A 126 -3.76 -1.45 -17.86
CA SER A 126 -2.65 -0.70 -17.27
C SER A 126 -2.76 -0.72 -15.74
N ARG A 127 -1.70 -0.26 -15.06
CA ARG A 127 -1.56 -0.39 -13.60
C ARG A 127 -2.51 0.52 -12.81
N THR A 128 -2.89 1.69 -13.34
CA THR A 128 -3.71 2.67 -12.60
C THR A 128 -4.82 3.32 -13.45
N HIS A 129 -5.90 3.74 -12.80
CA HIS A 129 -6.97 4.53 -13.45
C HIS A 129 -6.48 5.86 -14.04
N SER A 130 -5.46 6.47 -13.45
CA SER A 130 -4.79 7.67 -13.99
C SER A 130 -4.14 7.40 -15.35
N GLN A 131 -3.44 6.27 -15.51
CA GLN A 131 -2.87 5.86 -16.79
C GLN A 131 -3.97 5.55 -17.81
N LEU A 132 -4.98 4.75 -17.45
CA LEU A 132 -6.11 4.47 -18.35
C LEU A 132 -6.81 5.76 -18.84
N LYS A 133 -6.96 6.78 -17.98
CA LYS A 133 -7.48 8.09 -18.37
C LYS A 133 -6.57 8.83 -19.37
N GLN A 134 -5.24 8.70 -19.24
CA GLN A 134 -4.29 9.22 -20.23
C GLN A 134 -4.41 8.48 -21.56
N VAL A 135 -4.47 7.14 -21.55
CA VAL A 135 -4.64 6.32 -22.77
C VAL A 135 -5.93 6.65 -23.51
N VAL A 136 -7.06 6.82 -22.80
CA VAL A 136 -8.34 7.26 -23.39
C VAL A 136 -8.24 8.66 -24.00
N GLN A 137 -7.40 9.54 -23.43
CA GLN A 137 -7.17 10.86 -24.01
C GLN A 137 -6.26 10.80 -25.25
N GLU A 138 -5.28 9.88 -25.30
CA GLU A 138 -4.48 9.63 -26.51
C GLU A 138 -5.30 8.97 -27.62
N LEU A 139 -6.24 8.08 -27.30
CA LEU A 139 -7.16 7.49 -28.29
C LEU A 139 -7.95 8.59 -29.04
N ARG A 140 -8.39 9.64 -28.34
CA ARG A 140 -9.06 10.81 -28.93
C ARG A 140 -8.17 11.66 -29.83
N ASN A 141 -6.86 11.51 -29.76
CA ASN A 141 -5.90 12.17 -30.65
C ASN A 141 -5.72 11.38 -31.98
N THR A 142 -6.33 10.20 -32.11
CA THR A 142 -6.30 9.37 -33.33
C THR A 142 -7.53 9.60 -34.21
N SER A 143 -7.50 9.11 -35.46
CA SER A 143 -8.68 9.07 -36.35
C SER A 143 -9.57 7.84 -36.13
N TYR A 144 -9.17 6.90 -35.25
CA TYR A 144 -9.98 5.73 -34.92
C TYR A 144 -11.04 6.10 -33.89
N ASN A 145 -12.29 5.73 -34.16
CA ASN A 145 -13.42 5.96 -33.26
C ASN A 145 -14.12 4.62 -32.90
N PRO A 146 -13.44 3.69 -32.19
CA PRO A 146 -14.04 2.42 -31.79
C PRO A 146 -15.12 2.61 -30.72
N ARG A 147 -16.00 1.63 -30.53
CA ARG A 147 -16.89 1.59 -29.36
C ARG A 147 -16.09 1.28 -28.10
N VAL A 148 -16.00 2.24 -27.18
CA VAL A 148 -15.17 2.19 -25.96
C VAL A 148 -16.01 1.86 -24.72
N ALA A 149 -15.53 0.95 -23.87
CA ALA A 149 -15.90 0.88 -22.46
C ALA A 149 -14.69 1.18 -21.55
N VAL A 150 -14.90 1.92 -20.47
CA VAL A 150 -13.89 2.17 -19.43
C VAL A 150 -14.39 1.61 -18.11
N LEU A 151 -13.67 0.64 -17.56
CA LEU A 151 -13.98 -0.01 -16.29
C LEU A 151 -13.12 0.57 -15.17
N GLY A 152 -13.77 0.85 -14.04
CA GLY A 152 -13.05 1.28 -12.85
C GLY A 152 -13.90 1.56 -11.63
N SER A 153 -13.20 1.86 -10.53
CA SER A 153 -13.84 2.13 -9.24
C SER A 153 -14.90 3.22 -9.38
N ARG A 154 -16.03 3.01 -8.70
CA ARG A 154 -17.12 3.99 -8.60
C ARG A 154 -16.63 5.32 -8.01
N GLU A 155 -15.57 5.30 -7.20
CA GLU A 155 -14.92 6.50 -6.63
C GLU A 155 -14.30 7.41 -7.70
N HIS A 156 -14.07 6.89 -8.92
CA HIS A 156 -13.45 7.63 -10.02
C HIS A 156 -14.38 7.85 -11.22
N LEU A 157 -15.39 7.00 -11.41
CA LEU A 157 -16.24 6.99 -12.61
C LEU A 157 -17.75 7.14 -12.32
N CYS A 158 -18.18 7.33 -11.06
CA CYS A 158 -19.59 7.58 -10.78
C CYS A 158 -20.03 8.95 -11.31
N VAL A 159 -20.97 8.94 -12.26
CA VAL A 159 -21.54 10.14 -12.89
C VAL A 159 -22.70 10.77 -12.11
N ASN A 160 -23.30 10.04 -11.17
CA ASN A 160 -24.40 10.55 -10.35
C ASN A 160 -23.82 11.36 -9.18
N GLU A 161 -24.05 12.67 -9.14
CA GLU A 161 -23.43 13.59 -8.18
C GLU A 161 -23.67 13.23 -6.70
N LYS A 162 -24.86 12.72 -6.36
CA LYS A 162 -25.17 12.33 -4.98
C LYS A 162 -24.38 11.09 -4.56
N ILE A 163 -24.15 10.17 -5.50
CA ILE A 163 -23.44 8.91 -5.27
C ILE A 163 -21.92 9.10 -5.40
N SER A 164 -21.46 10.00 -6.27
CA SER A 164 -20.04 10.30 -6.48
C SER A 164 -19.39 11.00 -5.28
N GLN A 165 -20.19 11.62 -4.40
CA GLN A 165 -19.76 12.16 -3.11
C GLN A 165 -19.61 11.08 -2.01
N MET A 166 -20.27 9.93 -2.15
CA MET A 166 -20.13 8.80 -1.22
C MET A 166 -18.79 8.09 -1.41
N ARG A 167 -18.35 7.29 -0.43
CA ARG A 167 -17.10 6.49 -0.49
C ARG A 167 -17.33 5.05 -0.04
N GLY A 168 -16.48 4.13 -0.50
CA GLY A 168 -16.54 2.71 -0.13
C GLY A 168 -17.93 2.05 -0.34
N THR A 169 -18.33 1.19 0.59
CA THR A 169 -19.55 0.35 0.49
C THR A 169 -20.83 1.16 0.26
N LYS A 170 -20.98 2.33 0.90
CA LYS A 170 -22.16 3.19 0.72
C LYS A 170 -22.33 3.66 -0.73
N GLN A 171 -21.23 4.00 -1.40
CA GLN A 171 -21.23 4.36 -2.81
C GLN A 171 -21.56 3.17 -3.70
N ASN A 172 -21.06 1.98 -3.37
CA ASN A 172 -21.32 0.76 -4.12
C ASN A 172 -22.80 0.40 -4.15
N LEU A 173 -23.46 0.48 -2.99
CA LEU A 173 -24.89 0.20 -2.83
C LEU A 173 -25.76 1.22 -3.57
N ALA A 174 -25.63 2.51 -3.26
CA ALA A 174 -26.44 3.54 -3.91
C ALA A 174 -26.27 3.55 -5.46
N CYS A 175 -25.08 3.23 -5.96
CA CYS A 175 -24.82 3.04 -7.39
C CYS A 175 -25.53 1.80 -7.97
N ARG A 176 -25.53 0.68 -7.24
CA ARG A 176 -26.26 -0.53 -7.65
C ARG A 176 -27.75 -0.25 -7.79
N ASP A 177 -28.34 0.38 -6.78
CA ASP A 177 -29.78 0.63 -6.69
C ASP A 177 -30.25 1.66 -7.73
N ALA A 178 -29.37 2.60 -8.12
CA ALA A 178 -29.64 3.58 -9.18
C ALA A 178 -29.47 3.03 -10.61
N VAL A 179 -28.86 1.86 -10.82
CA VAL A 179 -28.47 1.36 -12.15
C VAL A 179 -29.37 0.22 -12.63
N LYS A 180 -30.42 0.57 -13.38
CA LYS A 180 -31.14 -0.37 -14.25
C LYS A 180 -30.29 -0.67 -15.49
N ARG A 181 -29.69 -1.86 -15.58
CA ARG A 181 -28.59 -2.14 -16.54
C ARG A 181 -29.03 -2.95 -17.77
N LYS A 182 -28.95 -2.34 -18.97
CA LYS A 182 -28.33 -3.02 -20.12
C LYS A 182 -26.82 -2.79 -20.03
N SER A 183 -25.99 -3.81 -20.22
CA SER A 183 -24.54 -3.68 -20.19
C SER A 183 -24.02 -3.23 -21.54
N ILE A 184 -23.10 -2.26 -21.58
CA ILE A 184 -22.41 -1.82 -22.82
C ILE A 184 -21.15 -2.67 -23.12
N LEU A 185 -20.75 -3.55 -22.20
CA LEU A 185 -19.57 -4.42 -22.38
C LEU A 185 -19.64 -5.40 -23.57
N PRO A 186 -20.80 -5.99 -23.93
CA PRO A 186 -20.90 -6.83 -25.13
C PRO A 186 -20.57 -6.05 -26.40
N ASP A 187 -21.05 -4.81 -26.50
CA ASP A 187 -20.88 -3.90 -27.64
C ASP A 187 -19.52 -3.19 -27.69
N ALA A 188 -18.72 -3.28 -26.63
CA ALA A 188 -17.42 -2.64 -26.58
C ALA A 188 -16.39 -3.38 -27.45
N GLU A 189 -15.77 -2.62 -28.34
CA GLU A 189 -14.69 -3.06 -29.22
C GLU A 189 -13.33 -2.94 -28.55
N ILE A 190 -13.18 -1.91 -27.70
CA ILE A 190 -12.06 -1.73 -26.80
C ILE A 190 -12.55 -1.52 -25.37
N VAL A 191 -12.02 -2.30 -24.43
CA VAL A 191 -12.33 -2.24 -23.00
C VAL A 191 -11.07 -1.83 -22.24
N PHE A 192 -11.11 -0.68 -21.56
CA PHE A 192 -10.04 -0.21 -20.68
C PHE A 192 -10.26 -0.69 -19.25
N VAL A 193 -9.31 -1.44 -18.67
CA VAL A 193 -9.48 -2.08 -17.36
C VAL A 193 -8.15 -2.17 -16.58
N PRO A 194 -8.11 -2.00 -15.25
CA PRO A 194 -6.91 -2.30 -14.44
C PRO A 194 -6.46 -3.77 -14.49
N TYR A 195 -5.15 -4.00 -14.39
CA TYR A 195 -4.56 -5.35 -14.44
C TYR A 195 -5.18 -6.36 -13.49
N ASN A 196 -5.40 -5.94 -12.25
CA ASN A 196 -5.91 -6.82 -11.21
C ASN A 196 -7.30 -7.37 -11.58
N TYR A 197 -8.14 -6.60 -12.28
CA TYR A 197 -9.47 -7.09 -12.70
C TYR A 197 -9.43 -8.05 -13.90
N LEU A 198 -8.32 -8.11 -14.64
CA LEU A 198 -8.14 -9.01 -15.78
C LEU A 198 -7.46 -10.33 -15.36
N ILE A 199 -6.47 -10.21 -14.47
CA ILE A 199 -5.63 -11.32 -14.00
C ILE A 199 -6.34 -12.15 -12.92
N ASP A 200 -6.99 -11.50 -11.94
CA ASP A 200 -7.78 -12.21 -10.92
C ASP A 200 -9.07 -12.78 -11.56
N PRO A 201 -9.27 -14.12 -11.55
CA PRO A 201 -10.47 -14.73 -12.10
C PRO A 201 -11.77 -14.28 -11.41
N LEU A 202 -11.72 -13.89 -10.13
CA LEU A 202 -12.89 -13.48 -9.34
C LEU A 202 -13.36 -12.09 -9.73
N SER A 203 -12.43 -11.13 -9.75
CA SER A 203 -12.66 -9.78 -10.30
C SER A 203 -13.15 -9.85 -11.75
N ARG A 204 -12.55 -10.71 -12.58
CA ARG A 204 -12.96 -10.89 -13.98
C ARG A 204 -14.41 -11.39 -14.10
N ARG A 205 -14.79 -12.40 -13.31
CA ARG A 205 -16.16 -12.94 -13.25
C ARG A 205 -17.17 -11.92 -12.71
N SER A 206 -16.88 -11.27 -11.58
CA SER A 206 -17.81 -10.32 -10.93
C SER A 206 -18.13 -9.08 -11.76
N ILE A 207 -17.20 -8.64 -12.63
CA ILE A 207 -17.41 -7.52 -13.56
C ILE A 207 -18.06 -7.98 -14.88
N GLY A 208 -18.05 -9.29 -15.17
CA GLY A 208 -18.64 -9.88 -16.39
C GLY A 208 -17.75 -9.70 -17.63
N ILE A 209 -16.43 -9.69 -17.48
CA ILE A 209 -15.48 -9.56 -18.59
C ILE A 209 -15.21 -10.96 -19.19
N SER A 210 -15.66 -11.21 -20.41
CA SER A 210 -15.15 -12.34 -21.20
C SER A 210 -13.85 -11.93 -21.91
N ILE A 211 -12.85 -12.82 -21.85
CA ILE A 211 -11.53 -12.69 -22.51
C ILE A 211 -11.36 -13.63 -23.70
N GLU A 212 -12.37 -14.45 -24.00
CA GLU A 212 -12.39 -15.30 -25.20
C GLU A 212 -12.26 -14.44 -26.47
N ASN A 213 -11.50 -14.93 -27.45
CA ASN A 213 -11.16 -14.25 -28.70
C ASN A 213 -10.72 -12.78 -28.49
N SER A 214 -10.05 -12.46 -27.37
CA SER A 214 -9.65 -11.10 -27.03
C SER A 214 -8.14 -10.89 -27.13
N ILE A 215 -7.75 -9.75 -27.71
CA ILE A 215 -6.38 -9.23 -27.72
C ILE A 215 -6.14 -8.59 -26.34
N LEU A 216 -5.28 -9.20 -25.52
CA LEU A 216 -4.99 -8.70 -24.17
C LEU A 216 -3.72 -7.85 -24.18
N ILE A 217 -3.86 -6.55 -23.95
CA ILE A 217 -2.75 -5.59 -23.93
C ILE A 217 -2.46 -5.19 -22.49
N PHE A 218 -1.19 -5.27 -22.08
CA PHE A 218 -0.72 -4.79 -20.79
C PHE A 218 0.33 -3.68 -20.97
N ASP A 219 -0.02 -2.41 -20.72
CA ASP A 219 0.87 -1.24 -20.81
C ASP A 219 1.35 -0.71 -19.44
N GLU A 220 2.66 -0.55 -19.31
CA GLU A 220 3.43 -0.43 -18.05
C GLU A 220 3.43 -1.75 -17.24
N ALA A 221 3.67 -2.87 -17.92
CA ALA A 221 3.65 -4.25 -17.39
C ALA A 221 4.83 -4.66 -16.47
N HIS A 222 5.62 -3.73 -15.93
CA HIS A 222 6.81 -4.01 -15.10
C HIS A 222 6.52 -4.50 -13.66
N ASN A 223 5.25 -4.75 -13.33
CA ASN A 223 4.80 -5.41 -12.10
C ASN A 223 3.79 -6.52 -12.37
N VAL A 224 3.62 -6.94 -13.63
CA VAL A 224 2.60 -7.94 -13.99
C VAL A 224 2.92 -9.30 -13.38
N GLU A 225 4.21 -9.57 -13.13
CA GLU A 225 4.72 -10.79 -12.47
C GLU A 225 4.31 -10.87 -11.00
N SER A 226 4.34 -9.75 -10.27
CA SER A 226 3.91 -9.73 -8.87
C SER A 226 2.39 -9.76 -8.77
N ILE A 227 1.67 -9.02 -9.63
CA ILE A 227 0.20 -9.01 -9.65
C ILE A 227 -0.36 -10.41 -9.97
N ALA A 228 0.21 -11.14 -10.93
CA ALA A 228 -0.17 -12.52 -11.21
C ALA A 228 0.16 -13.48 -10.06
N SER A 229 1.36 -13.40 -9.48
CA SER A 229 1.73 -14.24 -8.33
C SER A 229 0.81 -14.00 -7.13
N ASP A 230 0.47 -12.74 -6.84
CA ASP A 230 -0.44 -12.38 -5.74
C ASP A 230 -1.90 -12.74 -6.06
N ALA A 231 -2.36 -12.67 -7.32
CA ALA A 231 -3.71 -13.10 -7.72
C ALA A 231 -3.91 -14.62 -7.67
N ALA A 232 -2.85 -15.41 -7.84
CA ALA A 232 -2.84 -16.85 -7.60
C ALA A 232 -2.49 -17.22 -6.13
N SER A 233 -2.24 -16.24 -5.27
CA SER A 233 -1.93 -16.44 -3.84
C SER A 233 -3.16 -16.21 -2.97
N TYR A 234 -3.18 -16.89 -1.83
CA TYR A 234 -4.29 -16.82 -0.89
C TYR A 234 -3.80 -16.66 0.55
N ALA A 235 -4.66 -16.09 1.40
CA ALA A 235 -4.46 -16.01 2.83
C ALA A 235 -5.79 -16.21 3.57
N LEU A 236 -5.74 -16.93 4.68
CA LEU A 236 -6.85 -17.15 5.60
C LEU A 236 -6.36 -16.82 7.01
N SER A 237 -6.91 -15.78 7.65
CA SER A 237 -6.59 -15.45 9.03
C SER A 237 -7.62 -16.00 10.01
N SER A 238 -7.24 -16.15 11.28
CA SER A 238 -8.20 -16.47 12.36
C SER A 238 -9.35 -15.46 12.43
N ASN A 239 -9.11 -14.19 12.08
CA ASN A 239 -10.16 -13.17 12.01
C ASN A 239 -11.13 -13.39 10.83
N ASP A 240 -10.67 -13.96 9.72
CA ASP A 240 -11.54 -14.32 8.58
C ASP A 240 -12.40 -15.54 8.95
N ILE A 241 -11.83 -16.54 9.61
CA ILE A 241 -12.56 -17.73 10.07
C ILE A 241 -13.58 -17.34 11.15
N ALA A 242 -13.20 -16.51 12.13
CA ALA A 242 -14.12 -15.98 13.13
C ALA A 242 -15.28 -15.18 12.51
N GLY A 243 -15.01 -14.44 11.43
CA GLY A 243 -16.05 -13.79 10.63
C GLY A 243 -16.99 -14.78 9.93
N CYS A 244 -16.46 -15.86 9.34
CA CYS A 244 -17.27 -16.94 8.78
C CYS A 244 -18.17 -17.59 9.85
N VAL A 245 -17.62 -17.88 11.03
CA VAL A 245 -18.37 -18.43 12.18
C VAL A 245 -19.51 -17.49 12.60
N ALA A 246 -19.27 -16.17 12.64
CA ALA A 246 -20.28 -15.19 12.98
C ALA A 246 -21.39 -15.07 11.91
N GLU A 247 -21.05 -15.19 10.63
CA GLU A 247 -22.02 -15.21 9.52
C GLU A 247 -22.90 -16.47 9.60
N VAL A 248 -22.32 -17.67 9.78
CA VAL A 248 -23.08 -18.92 9.97
C VAL A 248 -23.93 -18.89 11.23
N GLN A 249 -23.41 -18.37 12.36
CA GLN A 249 -24.17 -18.23 13.60
C GLN A 249 -25.37 -17.29 13.45
N SER A 250 -25.22 -16.19 12.70
CA SER A 250 -26.30 -15.24 12.42
C SER A 250 -27.38 -15.88 11.54
N PHE A 251 -26.98 -16.72 10.58
CA PHE A 251 -27.88 -17.50 9.74
C PHE A 251 -28.66 -18.56 10.54
N ILE A 252 -27.99 -19.33 11.41
CA ILE A 252 -28.63 -20.30 12.33
C ILE A 252 -29.66 -19.60 13.22
N GLN A 253 -29.32 -18.43 13.75
CA GLN A 253 -30.27 -17.64 14.55
C GLN A 253 -31.48 -17.21 13.71
N ALA A 254 -31.27 -16.70 12.49
CA ALA A 254 -32.35 -16.29 11.59
C ALA A 254 -33.28 -17.45 11.18
N LEU A 255 -32.76 -18.67 11.01
CA LEU A 255 -33.56 -19.89 10.86
C LEU A 255 -34.39 -20.18 12.11
N SER A 256 -33.78 -20.15 13.30
CA SER A 256 -34.49 -20.43 14.57
C SER A 256 -35.61 -19.43 14.89
N GLU A 257 -35.47 -18.20 14.39
CA GLU A 257 -36.46 -17.12 14.52
C GLU A 257 -37.48 -17.09 13.36
N ASN A 258 -37.46 -18.09 12.46
CA ASN A 258 -38.29 -18.15 11.24
C ASN A 258 -38.20 -16.91 10.33
N ARG A 259 -37.07 -16.18 10.37
CA ARG A 259 -36.80 -15.03 9.48
C ARG A 259 -36.31 -15.44 8.10
N ILE A 260 -35.81 -16.67 7.97
CA ILE A 260 -35.42 -17.33 6.73
C ILE A 260 -36.12 -18.70 6.71
N ALA A 261 -36.67 -19.09 5.57
CA ALA A 261 -37.27 -20.41 5.37
C ALA A 261 -36.38 -21.26 4.45
N LEU A 262 -36.22 -22.54 4.78
CA LEU A 262 -35.53 -23.50 3.92
C LEU A 262 -36.51 -24.03 2.87
N ASN A 263 -36.04 -24.14 1.62
CA ASN A 263 -36.82 -24.72 0.53
C ASN A 263 -36.95 -26.24 0.71
N ALA A 264 -38.05 -26.85 0.25
CA ALA A 264 -38.34 -28.28 0.43
C ALA A 264 -37.37 -29.26 -0.28
N GLY A 265 -36.29 -28.75 -0.90
CA GLY A 265 -35.20 -29.51 -1.50
C GLY A 265 -33.81 -28.97 -1.15
N SER A 266 -33.66 -28.17 -0.08
CA SER A 266 -32.37 -27.70 0.39
C SER A 266 -31.50 -28.85 0.92
N ASN A 267 -30.20 -28.82 0.66
CA ASN A 267 -29.24 -29.70 1.35
C ASN A 267 -28.90 -29.16 2.75
N LEU A 268 -29.23 -27.90 3.00
CA LEU A 268 -29.18 -27.29 4.32
C LEU A 268 -30.24 -27.84 5.29
N SER A 269 -29.79 -28.06 6.53
CA SER A 269 -30.62 -28.22 7.72
C SER A 269 -29.99 -27.42 8.86
N PRO A 270 -30.70 -27.14 9.97
CA PRO A 270 -30.10 -26.50 11.15
C PRO A 270 -28.89 -27.28 11.68
N GLU A 271 -28.93 -28.62 11.57
CA GLU A 271 -27.85 -29.52 12.00
C GLU A 271 -26.63 -29.46 11.07
N SER A 272 -26.82 -29.35 9.75
CA SER A 272 -25.70 -29.19 8.81
C SER A 272 -25.06 -27.81 8.88
N ALA A 273 -25.83 -26.76 9.19
CA ALA A 273 -25.31 -25.43 9.49
C ALA A 273 -24.46 -25.39 10.78
N GLU A 274 -24.90 -26.04 11.87
CA GLU A 274 -24.07 -26.23 13.07
C GLU A 274 -22.83 -27.10 12.80
N THR A 275 -22.95 -28.11 11.92
CA THR A 275 -21.79 -28.94 11.50
C THR A 275 -20.75 -28.09 10.75
N LEU A 276 -21.18 -27.20 9.85
CA LEU A 276 -20.28 -26.25 9.19
C LEU A 276 -19.63 -25.27 10.19
N LYS A 277 -20.40 -24.77 11.16
CA LYS A 277 -19.88 -23.91 12.24
C LYS A 277 -18.83 -24.63 13.09
N ALA A 278 -19.05 -25.89 13.44
CA ALA A 278 -18.11 -26.72 14.16
C ALA A 278 -16.81 -26.93 13.36
N LEU A 279 -16.92 -27.26 12.07
CA LEU A 279 -15.79 -27.40 11.15
C LEU A 279 -14.93 -26.12 11.09
N LEU A 280 -15.55 -24.95 10.97
CA LEU A 280 -14.82 -23.67 10.97
C LEU A 280 -14.07 -23.43 12.30
N LEU A 281 -14.69 -23.77 13.44
CA LEU A 281 -14.05 -23.67 14.76
C LEU A 281 -12.89 -24.67 14.92
N GLU A 282 -12.94 -25.84 14.30
CA GLU A 282 -11.84 -26.80 14.29
C GLU A 282 -10.67 -26.31 13.41
N ILE A 283 -10.95 -25.74 12.24
CA ILE A 283 -9.93 -25.13 11.37
C ILE A 283 -9.20 -23.98 12.10
N ASP A 284 -9.93 -23.11 12.81
CA ASP A 284 -9.31 -22.03 13.59
C ASP A 284 -8.48 -22.55 14.78
N LYS A 285 -8.99 -23.54 15.54
CA LYS A 285 -8.20 -24.23 16.58
C LYS A 285 -6.93 -24.85 15.99
N GLY A 286 -7.03 -25.48 14.82
CA GLY A 286 -5.91 -26.02 14.08
C GLY A 286 -4.85 -24.96 13.81
N LEU A 287 -5.25 -23.84 13.18
CA LEU A 287 -4.37 -22.70 12.89
C LEU A 287 -3.71 -22.12 14.16
N ASN A 288 -4.47 -21.99 15.24
CA ASN A 288 -4.00 -21.47 16.53
C ASN A 288 -3.07 -22.42 17.30
N ASN A 289 -3.06 -23.72 16.97
CA ASN A 289 -2.20 -24.71 17.60
C ASN A 289 -0.86 -24.95 16.88
N PHE A 290 -0.62 -24.37 15.70
CA PHE A 290 0.64 -24.57 14.98
C PHE A 290 1.86 -24.01 15.76
N PRO A 291 2.97 -24.77 15.85
CA PRO A 291 4.20 -24.27 16.44
C PRO A 291 4.91 -23.29 15.48
N LEU A 292 5.11 -22.06 15.93
CA LEU A 292 5.90 -21.07 15.21
C LEU A 292 7.38 -21.23 15.58
N SER A 293 8.27 -21.09 14.60
CA SER A 293 9.72 -21.12 14.86
C SER A 293 10.19 -19.83 15.56
N ALA A 294 11.42 -19.84 16.06
CA ALA A 294 12.05 -18.68 16.70
C ALA A 294 12.17 -17.44 15.79
N THR A 295 11.98 -17.57 14.47
CA THR A 295 11.93 -16.46 13.51
C THR A 295 10.52 -15.94 13.23
N GLY A 296 9.48 -16.47 13.89
CA GLY A 296 8.11 -15.97 13.85
C GLY A 296 7.18 -16.61 12.81
N GLY A 297 7.62 -17.67 12.13
CA GLY A 297 6.82 -18.35 11.10
C GLY A 297 7.09 -19.86 10.99
N PHE A 298 6.22 -20.54 10.24
CA PHE A 298 6.26 -21.97 9.95
C PHE A 298 6.00 -22.18 8.45
N THR A 299 6.88 -22.90 7.76
CA THR A 299 6.79 -23.11 6.30
C THR A 299 6.70 -24.59 5.95
N LYS A 300 5.86 -24.92 4.96
CA LYS A 300 5.76 -26.24 4.35
C LYS A 300 5.70 -26.15 2.81
N PRO A 301 5.96 -27.27 2.09
CA PRO A 301 5.69 -27.39 0.65
C PRO A 301 4.24 -27.05 0.30
N GLY A 302 3.93 -26.80 -0.98
CA GLY A 302 2.59 -26.41 -1.41
C GLY A 302 1.55 -27.52 -1.22
N GLU A 303 1.98 -28.77 -1.33
CA GLU A 303 1.18 -29.98 -1.17
C GLU A 303 0.55 -30.10 0.23
N TYR A 304 1.19 -29.48 1.24
CA TYR A 304 0.75 -29.49 2.63
C TYR A 304 -0.64 -28.85 2.84
N ILE A 305 -1.14 -28.06 1.89
CA ILE A 305 -2.50 -27.50 1.99
C ILE A 305 -3.56 -28.60 2.03
N PHE A 306 -3.36 -29.70 1.32
CA PHE A 306 -4.28 -30.84 1.33
C PHE A 306 -4.17 -31.62 2.65
N GLU A 307 -2.94 -31.84 3.15
CA GLU A 307 -2.71 -32.47 4.46
C GLU A 307 -3.31 -31.66 5.62
N PHE A 308 -3.26 -30.32 5.54
CA PHE A 308 -3.88 -29.43 6.53
C PHE A 308 -5.41 -29.59 6.53
N PHE A 309 -6.06 -29.44 5.38
CA PHE A 309 -7.53 -29.51 5.31
C PHE A 309 -8.10 -30.92 5.52
N GLN A 310 -7.34 -31.97 5.17
CA GLN A 310 -7.71 -33.36 5.39
C GLN A 310 -7.86 -33.71 6.89
N GLN A 311 -7.14 -33.02 7.79
CA GLN A 311 -7.29 -33.20 9.25
C GLN A 311 -8.71 -32.83 9.74
N PHE A 312 -9.41 -31.97 9.02
CA PHE A 312 -10.79 -31.54 9.29
C PHE A 312 -11.79 -32.20 8.34
N ASN A 313 -11.40 -33.32 7.71
CA ASN A 313 -12.17 -34.03 6.69
C ASN A 313 -12.58 -33.18 5.47
N VAL A 314 -11.82 -32.12 5.15
CA VAL A 314 -12.01 -31.31 3.92
C VAL A 314 -11.01 -31.79 2.86
N ASN A 315 -11.52 -32.47 1.84
CA ASN A 315 -10.72 -33.07 0.76
C ASN A 315 -11.47 -32.93 -0.58
N PHE A 316 -10.92 -33.47 -1.68
CA PHE A 316 -11.54 -33.33 -3.02
C PHE A 316 -12.94 -33.94 -3.15
N ASP A 317 -13.27 -34.93 -2.31
CA ASP A 317 -14.54 -35.66 -2.36
C ASP A 317 -15.59 -35.00 -1.43
N THR A 318 -15.16 -34.42 -0.30
CA THR A 318 -16.05 -33.77 0.70
C THR A 318 -16.18 -32.25 0.52
N CYS A 319 -15.17 -31.58 -0.04
CA CYS A 319 -15.19 -30.13 -0.22
C CYS A 319 -16.37 -29.62 -1.07
N PRO A 320 -16.83 -30.29 -2.16
CA PRO A 320 -18.01 -29.85 -2.90
C PRO A 320 -19.26 -29.67 -2.04
N LEU A 321 -19.47 -30.51 -1.02
CA LEU A 321 -20.57 -30.37 -0.06
C LEU A 321 -20.38 -29.14 0.86
N VAL A 322 -19.15 -28.87 1.28
CA VAL A 322 -18.81 -27.67 2.06
C VAL A 322 -19.07 -26.40 1.25
N LEU A 323 -18.69 -26.41 -0.04
CA LEU A 323 -18.94 -25.28 -0.96
C LEU A 323 -20.45 -25.07 -1.16
N SER A 324 -21.22 -26.12 -1.44
CA SER A 324 -22.67 -25.98 -1.66
C SER A 324 -23.41 -25.49 -0.41
N MET A 325 -23.01 -25.93 0.79
CA MET A 325 -23.58 -25.41 2.04
C MET A 325 -23.26 -23.92 2.23
N ILE A 326 -22.04 -23.49 1.87
CA ILE A 326 -21.65 -22.08 1.96
C ILE A 326 -22.41 -21.23 0.92
N GLU A 327 -22.55 -21.70 -0.32
CA GLU A 327 -23.32 -21.04 -1.38
C GLU A 327 -24.80 -20.85 -0.96
N GLU A 328 -25.45 -21.92 -0.50
CA GLU A 328 -26.85 -21.91 -0.08
C GLU A 328 -27.09 -21.00 1.15
N ILE A 329 -26.14 -20.94 2.11
CA ILE A 329 -26.19 -19.97 3.22
C ILE A 329 -26.08 -18.53 2.71
N ILE A 330 -25.16 -18.26 1.78
CA ILE A 330 -24.98 -16.91 1.22
C ILE A 330 -26.24 -16.48 0.46
N GLU A 331 -26.80 -17.33 -0.39
CA GLU A 331 -28.02 -17.02 -1.15
C GLU A 331 -29.21 -16.71 -0.22
N LEU A 332 -29.54 -17.62 0.70
CA LEU A 332 -30.67 -17.45 1.61
C LEU A 332 -30.52 -16.27 2.59
N ALA A 333 -29.30 -16.02 3.09
CA ALA A 333 -29.02 -14.85 3.93
C ALA A 333 -29.22 -13.51 3.19
N ASN A 334 -29.04 -13.50 1.86
CA ASN A 334 -29.25 -12.33 1.02
C ASN A 334 -30.74 -12.12 0.67
N GLU A 335 -31.53 -13.17 0.57
CA GLU A 335 -32.98 -13.08 0.31
C GLU A 335 -33.76 -12.54 1.52
N GLY A 336 -33.42 -12.98 2.74
CA GLY A 336 -34.04 -12.48 3.98
C GLY A 336 -33.64 -11.04 4.36
N ALA A 337 -32.53 -10.53 3.82
CA ALA A 337 -32.00 -9.20 4.13
C ALA A 337 -32.48 -8.14 3.13
N GLY A 338 -33.72 -7.68 3.27
CA GLY A 338 -34.38 -6.72 2.37
C GLY A 338 -33.50 -5.56 1.88
N GLY A 339 -32.98 -5.68 0.65
CA GLY A 339 -32.18 -4.68 -0.08
C GLY A 339 -30.76 -4.38 0.45
N SER A 340 -30.55 -4.48 1.76
CA SER A 340 -29.33 -4.01 2.44
C SER A 340 -28.25 -5.09 2.57
N GLN A 341 -27.61 -5.44 1.45
CA GLN A 341 -26.35 -6.20 1.52
C GLN A 341 -25.26 -5.38 2.22
N THR A 342 -24.74 -5.95 3.30
CA THR A 342 -23.67 -5.42 4.15
C THR A 342 -22.29 -5.65 3.51
N ALA A 343 -21.21 -5.75 4.29
CA ALA A 343 -19.85 -5.87 3.80
C ALA A 343 -19.62 -7.16 2.98
N VAL A 344 -18.49 -7.24 2.26
CA VAL A 344 -18.06 -8.47 1.57
C VAL A 344 -18.07 -9.63 2.56
N SER A 345 -18.86 -10.66 2.27
CA SER A 345 -19.01 -11.83 3.12
C SER A 345 -17.69 -12.56 3.28
N LYS A 346 -17.39 -12.96 4.52
CA LYS A 346 -16.25 -13.81 4.84
C LYS A 346 -16.47 -15.23 4.32
N LEU A 347 -17.72 -15.70 4.34
CA LEU A 347 -18.10 -16.95 3.69
C LEU A 347 -17.84 -16.93 2.18
N ASP A 348 -18.16 -15.85 1.46
CA ASP A 348 -17.82 -15.70 0.02
C ASP A 348 -16.30 -15.75 -0.23
N SER A 349 -15.52 -15.15 0.67
CA SER A 349 -14.04 -15.21 0.62
C SER A 349 -13.51 -16.64 0.84
N LEU A 350 -14.10 -17.38 1.79
CA LEU A 350 -13.74 -18.77 2.09
C LEU A 350 -14.19 -19.73 0.99
N LEU A 351 -15.40 -19.53 0.45
CA LEU A 351 -15.95 -20.27 -0.68
C LEU A 351 -15.00 -20.17 -1.88
N SER A 352 -14.61 -18.94 -2.22
CA SER A 352 -13.66 -18.69 -3.31
C SER A 352 -12.29 -19.34 -3.07
N PHE A 353 -11.82 -19.34 -1.82
CA PHE A 353 -10.53 -19.93 -1.44
C PHE A 353 -10.56 -21.46 -1.62
N LEU A 354 -11.49 -22.14 -0.93
CA LEU A 354 -11.64 -23.59 -0.99
C LEU A 354 -12.02 -24.06 -2.40
N GLY A 355 -12.98 -23.38 -3.04
CA GLY A 355 -13.46 -23.66 -4.39
C GLY A 355 -12.43 -23.41 -5.48
N THR A 356 -11.35 -22.67 -5.19
CA THR A 356 -10.17 -22.64 -6.06
C THR A 356 -9.22 -23.80 -5.76
N ILE A 357 -8.83 -24.02 -4.50
CA ILE A 357 -7.84 -25.05 -4.11
C ILE A 357 -8.29 -26.48 -4.46
N PHE A 358 -9.57 -26.79 -4.26
CA PHE A 358 -10.12 -28.14 -4.46
C PHE A 358 -10.78 -28.33 -5.85
N ARG A 359 -10.67 -27.36 -6.77
CA ARG A 359 -11.37 -27.38 -8.05
C ARG A 359 -10.99 -28.54 -8.97
N ASN A 360 -9.70 -28.90 -9.02
CA ASN A 360 -9.19 -29.95 -9.90
C ASN A 360 -7.94 -30.59 -9.28
N LYS A 361 -8.09 -31.83 -8.82
CA LYS A 361 -7.03 -32.60 -8.15
C LYS A 361 -5.75 -32.70 -8.96
N GLU A 362 -5.83 -33.06 -10.24
CA GLU A 362 -4.65 -33.20 -11.08
C GLU A 362 -3.93 -31.87 -11.34
N GLN A 363 -4.67 -30.82 -11.69
CA GLN A 363 -4.10 -29.52 -12.00
C GLN A 363 -3.44 -28.92 -10.76
N HIS A 364 -4.10 -29.02 -9.60
CA HIS A 364 -3.55 -28.48 -8.36
C HIS A 364 -2.31 -29.25 -7.91
N LEU A 365 -2.33 -30.60 -7.92
CA LEU A 365 -1.13 -31.40 -7.63
C LEU A 365 0.06 -31.08 -8.57
N LYS A 366 -0.19 -30.89 -9.87
CA LYS A 366 0.85 -30.48 -10.84
C LYS A 366 1.40 -29.08 -10.55
N SER A 367 0.57 -28.19 -10.00
CA SER A 367 0.92 -26.80 -9.68
C SER A 367 1.54 -26.60 -8.28
N ALA A 368 1.30 -27.51 -7.32
CA ALA A 368 1.63 -27.35 -5.90
C ALA A 368 3.11 -27.02 -5.62
N LYS A 369 4.02 -27.55 -6.42
CA LYS A 369 5.46 -27.20 -6.43
C LYS A 369 5.76 -25.69 -6.53
N ASN A 370 4.88 -24.92 -7.19
CA ASN A 370 4.99 -23.47 -7.36
C ASN A 370 4.53 -22.67 -6.13
N TYR A 371 4.00 -23.35 -5.11
CA TYR A 371 3.42 -22.77 -3.91
C TYR A 371 4.25 -23.10 -2.67
N ARG A 372 4.08 -22.30 -1.61
CA ARG A 372 4.43 -22.68 -0.24
C ARG A 372 3.30 -22.34 0.71
N VAL A 373 3.09 -23.20 1.70
CA VAL A 373 2.30 -22.87 2.88
C VAL A 373 3.20 -22.13 3.85
N HIS A 374 2.77 -20.97 4.35
CA HIS A 374 3.47 -20.21 5.37
C HIS A 374 2.50 -19.67 6.43
N ILE A 375 2.64 -20.14 7.67
CA ILE A 375 1.86 -19.68 8.82
C ILE A 375 2.73 -18.70 9.62
N GLN A 376 2.22 -17.51 9.89
CA GLN A 376 2.92 -16.48 10.68
C GLN A 376 1.94 -15.69 11.54
N GLU A 377 2.44 -15.07 12.62
CA GLU A 377 1.69 -14.09 13.40
C GLU A 377 1.89 -12.68 12.83
N VAL A 378 0.79 -12.04 12.46
CA VAL A 378 0.78 -10.68 11.91
C VAL A 378 0.21 -9.73 12.96
N ASN A 379 0.93 -8.65 13.24
CA ASN A 379 0.44 -7.59 14.11
C ASN A 379 -0.78 -6.93 13.48
N GLU A 380 -1.89 -6.86 14.22
CA GLU A 380 -3.07 -6.14 13.75
C GLU A 380 -2.75 -4.65 13.56
N ARG A 381 -2.88 -4.17 12.32
CA ARG A 381 -2.88 -2.73 12.05
C ARG A 381 -4.27 -2.21 12.39
N ALA A 382 -4.39 -1.57 13.56
CA ALA A 382 -5.59 -0.83 13.92
C ALA A 382 -5.95 0.15 12.79
N PHE A 383 -7.07 -0.10 12.11
CA PHE A 383 -7.64 0.86 11.18
C PHE A 383 -8.00 2.13 11.97
N ASN A 384 -7.47 3.27 11.54
CA ASN A 384 -7.76 4.61 12.07
C ASN A 384 -7.33 4.90 13.53
N ALA A 385 -6.10 4.54 13.92
CA ALA A 385 -5.44 5.14 15.08
C ALA A 385 -4.40 6.21 14.65
N PRO A 386 -4.57 7.51 14.99
CA PRO A 386 -3.52 8.52 14.79
C PRO A 386 -2.28 8.15 15.60
N ARG A 387 -1.11 8.11 14.95
CA ARG A 387 0.16 7.72 15.59
C ARG A 387 0.77 8.90 16.37
N LEU A 388 0.24 9.19 17.55
CA LEU A 388 0.90 10.03 18.53
C LEU A 388 0.97 9.33 19.89
N PHE A 389 2.17 9.41 20.49
CA PHE A 389 2.60 8.84 21.77
C PHE A 389 2.89 7.32 21.83
N ASN A 390 4.20 7.01 21.79
CA ASN A 390 4.75 5.87 22.53
C ASN A 390 4.61 6.13 24.03
N SER A 391 3.71 5.42 24.72
CA SER A 391 3.87 5.03 26.13
C SER A 391 2.75 4.06 26.54
N VAL A 392 3.07 3.15 27.46
CA VAL A 392 2.24 2.04 27.98
C VAL A 392 1.97 0.91 26.98
N ARG A 393 2.48 -0.28 27.31
CA ARG A 393 2.21 -1.55 26.62
C ARG A 393 0.73 -1.92 26.76
N LYS A 394 -0.10 -1.56 25.77
CA LYS A 394 -1.27 -2.38 25.42
C LYS A 394 -0.76 -3.61 24.67
N ASN A 395 -1.26 -4.80 25.00
CA ASN A 395 -0.94 -6.01 24.25
C ASN A 395 -1.25 -5.76 22.77
N LYS A 396 -0.25 -5.94 21.91
CA LYS A 396 -0.48 -5.95 20.47
C LYS A 396 -1.24 -7.23 20.15
N SER A 397 -2.49 -7.08 19.73
CA SER A 397 -3.23 -8.20 19.15
C SER A 397 -2.47 -8.69 17.91
N THR A 398 -2.06 -9.95 17.93
CA THR A 398 -1.52 -10.65 16.77
C THR A 398 -2.58 -11.62 16.28
N THR A 399 -2.82 -11.62 14.96
CA THR A 399 -3.66 -12.63 14.32
C THR A 399 -2.77 -13.61 13.58
N ARG A 400 -3.09 -14.90 13.66
CA ARG A 400 -2.43 -15.92 12.85
C ARG A 400 -3.00 -15.88 11.44
N VAL A 401 -2.10 -16.00 10.47
CA VAL A 401 -2.45 -16.00 9.05
C VAL A 401 -1.84 -17.23 8.40
N PHE A 402 -2.69 -18.12 7.91
CA PHE A 402 -2.32 -19.19 7.00
C PHE A 402 -2.17 -18.59 5.61
N ASN A 403 -0.97 -18.64 5.03
CA ASN A 403 -0.73 -18.17 3.67
C ASN A 403 -0.48 -19.34 2.74
N TYR A 404 -1.12 -19.33 1.57
CA TYR A 404 -0.80 -20.20 0.45
C TYR A 404 -0.29 -19.32 -0.69
N TRP A 405 1.02 -19.05 -0.67
CA TRP A 405 1.65 -18.12 -1.62
C TRP A 405 2.07 -18.85 -2.89
N CYS A 406 1.56 -18.39 -4.04
CA CYS A 406 2.09 -18.74 -5.34
C CYS A 406 3.33 -17.88 -5.63
N PHE A 407 4.40 -18.51 -6.11
CA PHE A 407 5.64 -17.82 -6.47
C PHE A 407 5.94 -17.87 -7.98
N HIS A 408 5.01 -18.41 -8.78
CA HIS A 408 5.16 -18.58 -10.22
C HIS A 408 3.98 -17.95 -10.98
N PRO A 409 4.10 -16.73 -11.54
CA PRO A 409 2.97 -16.03 -12.17
C PRO A 409 2.44 -16.72 -13.42
N GLY A 410 3.21 -17.64 -14.01
CA GLY A 410 2.74 -18.53 -15.07
C GLY A 410 1.53 -19.39 -14.70
N VAL A 411 1.16 -19.55 -13.42
CA VAL A 411 -0.11 -20.19 -13.03
C VAL A 411 -1.30 -19.36 -13.54
N SER A 412 -1.33 -18.05 -13.26
CA SER A 412 -2.40 -17.15 -13.74
C SER A 412 -2.36 -16.95 -15.26
N PHE A 413 -1.17 -16.80 -15.84
CA PHE A 413 -1.04 -16.64 -17.29
C PHE A 413 -1.43 -17.91 -18.06
N SER A 414 -1.17 -19.10 -17.51
CA SER A 414 -1.68 -20.35 -18.10
C SER A 414 -3.21 -20.40 -18.06
N GLU A 415 -3.85 -19.97 -16.97
CA GLU A 415 -5.32 -19.87 -16.94
C GLU A 415 -5.85 -18.86 -17.97
N ILE A 416 -5.21 -17.70 -18.13
CA ILE A 416 -5.57 -16.73 -19.17
C ILE A 416 -5.47 -17.37 -20.56
N CYS A 417 -4.40 -18.09 -20.85
CA CYS A 417 -4.20 -18.77 -22.14
C CYS A 417 -5.23 -19.89 -22.40
N THR A 418 -5.67 -20.65 -21.38
CA THR A 418 -6.70 -21.69 -21.57
C THR A 418 -8.11 -21.15 -21.80
N ASN A 419 -8.34 -19.84 -21.61
CA ASN A 419 -9.62 -19.17 -21.92
C ASN A 419 -9.72 -18.71 -23.39
N ASN A 420 -8.94 -19.30 -24.32
CA ASN A 420 -9.02 -19.05 -25.77
C ASN A 420 -8.87 -17.55 -26.13
N VAL A 421 -7.88 -16.89 -25.52
CA VAL A 421 -7.48 -15.51 -25.85
C VAL A 421 -6.86 -15.44 -27.25
N TYR A 422 -6.97 -14.29 -27.93
CA TYR A 422 -6.42 -14.13 -29.29
C TYR A 422 -4.89 -14.09 -29.28
N ASN A 423 -4.32 -13.20 -28.46
CA ASN A 423 -2.92 -13.16 -28.05
C ASN A 423 -2.74 -12.23 -26.84
N VAL A 424 -1.55 -12.28 -26.23
CA VAL A 424 -1.13 -11.40 -25.12
C VAL A 424 0.02 -10.50 -25.58
N ILE A 425 -0.13 -9.19 -25.41
CA ILE A 425 0.89 -8.17 -25.70
C ILE A 425 1.29 -7.50 -24.38
N LEU A 426 2.54 -7.69 -23.94
CA LEU A 426 3.13 -6.98 -22.81
C LEU A 426 4.02 -5.84 -23.29
N THR A 427 3.89 -4.66 -22.70
CA THR A 427 4.81 -3.54 -22.95
C THR A 427 5.08 -2.69 -21.71
N SER A 428 6.27 -2.12 -21.64
CA SER A 428 6.69 -1.12 -20.63
C SER A 428 8.01 -0.48 -21.07
N GLY A 429 8.38 0.63 -20.45
CA GLY A 429 9.72 1.22 -20.62
C GLY A 429 10.85 0.57 -19.83
N THR A 430 10.58 -0.46 -19.01
CA THR A 430 11.55 -1.00 -18.02
C THR A 430 11.47 -2.53 -17.84
N LEU A 431 11.22 -3.30 -18.93
CA LEU A 431 11.10 -4.76 -18.87
C LEU A 431 12.46 -5.51 -18.83
N SER A 432 13.56 -4.83 -19.18
CA SER A 432 14.90 -5.40 -19.22
C SER A 432 15.33 -6.02 -17.88
N PRO A 433 15.99 -7.21 -17.89
CA PRO A 433 16.23 -8.07 -19.05
C PRO A 433 14.97 -8.85 -19.47
N LEU A 434 14.67 -8.90 -20.78
CA LEU A 434 13.46 -9.56 -21.28
C LEU A 434 13.43 -11.08 -21.03
N GLU A 435 14.54 -11.78 -21.27
CA GLU A 435 14.58 -13.25 -21.22
C GLU A 435 14.16 -13.80 -19.85
N THR A 436 14.62 -13.17 -18.78
CA THR A 436 14.25 -13.55 -17.40
C THR A 436 12.83 -13.16 -17.04
N THR A 437 12.28 -12.09 -17.64
CA THR A 437 10.87 -11.73 -17.50
C THR A 437 9.98 -12.76 -18.20
N ILE A 438 10.33 -13.22 -19.40
CA ILE A 438 9.64 -14.31 -20.12
C ILE A 438 9.66 -15.60 -19.30
N LYS A 439 10.84 -16.00 -18.81
CA LYS A 439 11.04 -17.17 -17.94
C LYS A 439 10.16 -17.13 -16.68
N GLU A 440 10.10 -16.00 -16.00
CA GLU A 440 9.29 -15.83 -14.79
C GLU A 440 7.78 -15.92 -15.10
N LEU A 441 7.33 -15.38 -16.24
CA LEU A 441 5.94 -15.41 -16.68
C LEU A 441 5.46 -16.79 -17.14
N GLY A 442 6.36 -17.71 -17.50
CA GLY A 442 6.01 -19.10 -17.84
C GLY A 442 5.14 -19.29 -19.08
N ILE A 443 5.04 -18.27 -19.95
CA ILE A 443 4.40 -18.35 -21.26
C ILE A 443 5.34 -17.81 -22.33
N GLU A 444 5.23 -18.32 -23.55
CA GLU A 444 6.09 -17.90 -24.65
C GLU A 444 5.70 -16.54 -25.22
N PHE A 445 6.72 -15.77 -25.60
CA PHE A 445 6.61 -14.55 -26.38
C PHE A 445 7.53 -14.66 -27.61
N PRO A 446 7.04 -15.20 -28.74
CA PRO A 446 7.82 -15.30 -29.97
C PRO A 446 8.16 -13.94 -30.57
N VAL A 447 7.25 -12.96 -30.49
CA VAL A 447 7.50 -11.60 -30.95
C VAL A 447 8.13 -10.78 -29.83
N ARG A 448 9.35 -10.28 -30.07
CA ARG A 448 10.15 -9.56 -29.06
C ARG A 448 10.68 -8.25 -29.62
N LEU A 449 10.78 -7.23 -28.78
CA LEU A 449 11.38 -5.94 -29.13
C LEU A 449 12.09 -5.30 -27.93
N GLU A 450 13.31 -4.83 -28.15
CA GLU A 450 14.05 -3.94 -27.24
C GLU A 450 14.45 -2.70 -28.04
N ASN A 451 13.60 -1.67 -28.03
CA ASN A 451 13.80 -0.46 -28.83
C ASN A 451 14.93 0.42 -28.27
N ASN A 452 15.70 1.02 -29.17
CA ASN A 452 16.59 2.14 -28.85
C ASN A 452 15.79 3.39 -28.43
N HIS A 453 16.47 4.35 -27.79
CA HIS A 453 15.88 5.65 -27.47
C HIS A 453 15.91 6.60 -28.68
N VAL A 454 14.96 7.54 -28.73
CA VAL A 454 14.83 8.59 -29.76
C VAL A 454 15.70 9.83 -29.52
N ILE A 455 16.81 9.70 -28.78
CA ILE A 455 17.73 10.80 -28.46
C ILE A 455 19.12 10.51 -29.00
N ASP A 456 19.86 11.58 -29.24
CA ASP A 456 21.27 11.54 -29.59
C ASP A 456 22.16 11.29 -28.36
N ALA A 457 23.36 10.76 -28.60
CA ALA A 457 24.33 10.40 -27.56
C ALA A 457 24.78 11.58 -26.68
N ASN A 458 24.61 12.82 -27.14
CA ASN A 458 24.97 14.05 -26.40
C ASN A 458 23.87 14.53 -25.45
N GLN A 459 22.64 14.00 -25.53
CA GLN A 459 21.49 14.39 -24.71
C GLN A 459 21.38 13.62 -23.39
N VAL A 460 22.18 12.57 -23.20
CA VAL A 460 22.21 11.77 -21.97
C VAL A 460 23.62 11.66 -21.40
N TRP A 461 23.73 11.72 -20.08
CA TRP A 461 24.98 11.47 -19.35
C TRP A 461 24.70 10.42 -18.28
N VAL A 462 25.48 9.33 -18.22
CA VAL A 462 25.27 8.24 -17.26
C VAL A 462 26.58 7.89 -16.57
N GLY A 463 26.79 8.39 -15.36
CA GLY A 463 28.03 8.20 -14.61
C GLY A 463 27.81 7.50 -13.27
N VAL A 464 28.60 6.45 -13.02
CA VAL A 464 28.75 5.85 -11.69
C VAL A 464 29.77 6.63 -10.89
N VAL A 465 29.39 7.04 -9.67
CA VAL A 465 30.21 7.84 -8.76
C VAL A 465 30.34 7.08 -7.44
N GLY A 466 31.42 6.30 -7.32
CA GLY A 466 31.69 5.44 -6.15
C GLY A 466 32.38 6.15 -4.97
N THR A 467 32.92 7.35 -5.19
CA THR A 467 33.56 8.18 -4.15
C THR A 467 33.00 9.60 -4.18
N GLY A 468 32.82 10.18 -2.99
CA GLY A 468 32.24 11.51 -2.84
C GLY A 468 33.27 12.63 -2.92
N VAL A 469 32.84 13.84 -2.52
CA VAL A 469 33.62 15.08 -2.64
C VAL A 469 34.88 15.13 -1.78
N THR A 470 34.98 14.34 -0.71
CA THR A 470 36.21 14.21 0.09
C THR A 470 37.01 12.94 -0.25
N GLY A 471 36.57 12.19 -1.27
CA GLY A 471 37.17 10.93 -1.70
C GLY A 471 36.73 9.70 -0.89
N LYS A 472 35.86 9.87 0.10
CA LYS A 472 35.31 8.77 0.90
C LYS A 472 34.35 7.92 0.05
N ARG A 473 34.24 6.63 0.39
CA ARG A 473 33.42 5.65 -0.35
C ARG A 473 31.93 5.91 -0.18
N LEU A 474 31.20 5.79 -1.29
CA LEU A 474 29.74 5.86 -1.33
C LEU A 474 29.19 4.45 -1.54
N ASN A 475 28.73 3.82 -0.47
CA ASN A 475 28.15 2.47 -0.50
C ASN A 475 26.93 2.41 0.42
N SER A 476 25.73 2.23 -0.15
CA SER A 476 24.45 2.19 0.57
C SER A 476 24.07 0.79 1.09
N SER A 477 25.01 -0.17 1.13
CA SER A 477 24.74 -1.50 1.69
C SER A 477 24.49 -1.44 3.20
N TYR A 478 23.89 -2.49 3.75
CA TYR A 478 23.49 -2.55 5.16
C TYR A 478 24.62 -2.19 6.14
N ASN A 479 25.86 -2.56 5.81
CA ASN A 479 27.02 -2.38 6.68
C ASN A 479 27.53 -0.93 6.75
N PHE A 480 27.26 -0.11 5.73
CA PHE A 480 27.82 1.24 5.58
C PHE A 480 26.76 2.34 5.58
N ARG A 481 25.52 2.07 5.15
CA ARG A 481 24.46 3.08 4.92
C ARG A 481 24.04 3.91 6.15
N SER A 482 24.36 3.44 7.36
CA SER A 482 24.01 4.05 8.64
C SER A 482 25.24 4.59 9.38
N THR A 483 26.43 4.57 8.76
CA THR A 483 27.62 5.19 9.37
C THR A 483 27.57 6.70 9.18
N ASP A 484 28.04 7.45 10.19
CA ASP A 484 28.08 8.92 10.12
C ASP A 484 28.87 9.40 8.90
N GLU A 485 29.98 8.70 8.61
CA GLU A 485 30.84 8.94 7.46
C GLU A 485 30.09 8.89 6.13
N TYR A 486 29.34 7.81 5.86
CA TYR A 486 28.59 7.66 4.61
C TYR A 486 27.50 8.74 4.51
N LEU A 487 26.76 8.99 5.60
CA LEU A 487 25.67 9.97 5.60
C LEU A 487 26.21 11.40 5.35
N VAL A 488 27.33 11.77 5.98
CA VAL A 488 27.99 13.07 5.77
C VAL A 488 28.55 13.20 4.36
N GLU A 489 29.23 12.17 3.84
CA GLU A 489 29.82 12.21 2.50
C GLU A 489 28.75 12.27 1.40
N LEU A 490 27.68 11.48 1.53
CA LEU A 490 26.53 11.51 0.64
C LEU A 490 25.89 12.91 0.61
N GLY A 491 25.66 13.50 1.79
CA GLY A 491 25.06 14.83 1.91
C GLY A 491 25.95 15.93 1.32
N ASN A 492 27.24 15.95 1.62
CA ASN A 492 28.20 16.88 1.03
C ASN A 492 28.31 16.73 -0.50
N THR A 493 28.20 15.51 -1.01
CA THR A 493 28.21 15.24 -2.45
C THR A 493 26.92 15.74 -3.12
N ILE A 494 25.76 15.55 -2.47
CA ILE A 494 24.47 16.08 -2.94
C ILE A 494 24.44 17.62 -2.92
N VAL A 495 25.02 18.31 -1.93
CA VAL A 495 25.17 19.78 -1.95
C VAL A 495 25.84 20.27 -3.24
N ASN A 496 26.90 19.59 -3.67
CA ASN A 496 27.65 19.99 -4.85
C ASN A 496 26.91 19.64 -6.15
N PHE A 497 26.18 18.52 -6.22
CA PHE A 497 25.28 18.26 -7.36
C PHE A 497 24.08 19.21 -7.41
N ALA A 498 23.52 19.63 -6.26
CA ALA A 498 22.46 20.63 -6.19
C ALA A 498 22.93 22.01 -6.67
N ARG A 499 24.21 22.36 -6.49
CA ARG A 499 24.83 23.55 -7.11
C ARG A 499 25.02 23.40 -8.63
N LEU A 500 25.40 22.21 -9.09
CA LEU A 500 25.81 21.97 -10.48
C LEU A 500 24.64 21.76 -11.44
N VAL A 501 23.57 21.09 -11.00
CA VAL A 501 22.45 20.72 -11.84
C VAL A 501 21.50 21.91 -12.03
N PRO A 502 21.20 22.35 -13.27
CA PRO A 502 20.23 23.42 -13.51
C PRO A 502 18.81 22.99 -13.16
N SER A 503 17.97 23.93 -12.74
CA SER A 503 16.53 23.71 -12.50
C SER A 503 16.24 22.52 -11.56
N GLY A 504 15.58 21.46 -12.03
CA GLY A 504 15.15 20.32 -11.22
C GLY A 504 16.19 19.22 -11.03
N LEU A 505 16.47 18.89 -9.78
CA LEU A 505 17.26 17.72 -9.35
C LEU A 505 16.36 16.72 -8.61
N LEU A 506 16.30 15.48 -9.09
CA LEU A 506 15.58 14.40 -8.42
C LEU A 506 16.59 13.47 -7.71
N VAL A 507 16.36 13.15 -6.44
CA VAL A 507 17.27 12.30 -5.64
C VAL A 507 16.49 11.15 -5.04
N PHE A 508 16.72 9.93 -5.53
CA PHE A 508 16.02 8.73 -5.12
C PHE A 508 16.83 7.87 -4.16
N PHE A 509 16.23 7.54 -3.02
CA PHE A 509 16.78 6.65 -2.01
C PHE A 509 16.24 5.22 -2.11
N PRO A 510 16.98 4.20 -1.63
CA PRO A 510 16.52 2.81 -1.61
C PRO A 510 15.26 2.57 -0.76
N SER A 511 15.03 3.37 0.28
CA SER A 511 13.86 3.26 1.18
C SER A 511 13.59 4.57 1.92
N TYR A 512 12.36 4.76 2.42
CA TYR A 512 12.00 5.88 3.31
C TYR A 512 12.86 5.92 4.59
N SER A 513 13.29 4.77 5.10
CA SER A 513 14.12 4.73 6.33
C SER A 513 15.49 5.39 6.11
N ILE A 514 16.15 5.11 4.98
CA ILE A 514 17.46 5.69 4.66
C ILE A 514 17.32 7.18 4.31
N LEU A 515 16.24 7.56 3.62
CA LEU A 515 15.89 8.96 3.36
C LEU A 515 15.75 9.75 4.67
N GLU A 516 14.94 9.24 5.62
CA GLU A 516 14.70 9.91 6.92
C GLU A 516 15.96 9.96 7.79
N GLU A 517 16.75 8.88 7.83
CA GLU A 517 18.04 8.81 8.53
C GLU A 517 19.06 9.82 7.97
N SER A 518 19.13 9.92 6.64
CA SER A 518 19.99 10.90 5.95
C SER A 518 19.57 12.34 6.26
N ILE A 519 18.28 12.67 6.11
CA ILE A 519 17.77 14.01 6.42
C ILE A 519 17.99 14.37 7.89
N ALA A 520 17.70 13.45 8.81
CA ALA A 520 17.91 13.67 10.24
C ALA A 520 19.39 13.90 10.60
N ARG A 521 20.33 13.28 9.87
CA ARG A 521 21.76 13.56 10.03
C ARG A 521 22.19 14.88 9.40
N TRP A 522 21.62 15.25 8.25
CA TRP A 522 21.96 16.48 7.53
C TRP A 522 21.43 17.75 8.18
N GLN A 523 20.34 17.66 8.94
CA GLN A 523 19.78 18.75 9.74
C GLN A 523 20.56 19.04 11.03
N ARG A 524 21.45 18.12 11.46
CA ARG A 524 22.32 18.35 12.63
C ARG A 524 23.58 19.11 12.19
N PRO A 525 23.94 20.21 12.85
CA PRO A 525 25.26 20.83 12.69
C PRO A 525 26.37 19.83 13.03
N THR A 526 27.53 20.00 12.40
CA THR A 526 28.73 19.24 12.77
C THR A 526 29.24 19.76 14.11
N ALA A 527 29.57 18.87 15.05
CA ALA A 527 29.95 19.29 16.41
C ALA A 527 31.24 20.14 16.40
N GLY A 528 31.21 21.27 17.12
CA GLY A 528 32.35 22.19 17.27
C GLY A 528 32.46 23.29 16.21
N ASP A 529 31.58 23.33 15.21
CA ASP A 529 31.65 24.27 14.11
C ASP A 529 30.39 25.17 14.06
N SER A 530 30.57 26.47 13.82
CA SER A 530 29.44 27.45 13.71
C SER A 530 28.79 27.43 12.32
N SER A 531 29.07 26.39 11.53
CA SER A 531 28.69 26.30 10.12
C SER A 531 27.25 25.85 9.92
N ALA A 532 26.64 26.34 8.85
CA ALA A 532 25.31 25.94 8.42
C ALA A 532 25.27 24.43 8.15
N SER A 533 24.18 23.76 8.55
CA SER A 533 24.06 22.30 8.42
C SER A 533 24.12 21.86 6.95
N ILE A 534 24.36 20.57 6.70
CA ILE A 534 24.35 20.04 5.32
C ILE A 534 22.99 20.33 4.67
N TRP A 535 21.90 20.21 5.44
CA TRP A 535 20.55 20.53 4.98
C TRP A 535 20.40 22.01 4.60
N ASP A 536 20.87 22.94 5.44
CA ASP A 536 20.82 24.38 5.15
C ASP A 536 21.61 24.72 3.88
N ARG A 537 22.78 24.07 3.70
CA ARG A 537 23.59 24.23 2.48
C ARG A 537 22.87 23.73 1.23
N ILE A 538 22.06 22.67 1.32
CA ILE A 538 21.20 22.22 0.21
C ILE A 538 20.08 23.25 -0.06
N VAL A 539 19.39 23.72 0.99
CA VAL A 539 18.32 24.74 0.89
C VAL A 539 18.84 26.05 0.28
N GLN A 540 20.08 26.43 0.57
CA GLN A 540 20.76 27.58 -0.05
C GLN A 540 21.01 27.40 -1.57
N GLN A 541 21.16 26.16 -2.07
CA GLN A 541 21.33 25.91 -3.50
C GLN A 541 20.00 25.74 -4.24
N LYS A 542 19.01 25.05 -3.65
CA LYS A 542 17.72 24.75 -4.27
C LYS A 542 16.60 24.68 -3.24
N GLN A 543 15.37 25.05 -3.64
CA GLN A 543 14.19 24.81 -2.81
C GLN A 543 13.99 23.29 -2.63
N VAL A 544 13.79 22.85 -1.39
CA VAL A 544 13.74 21.42 -1.06
C VAL A 544 12.31 20.91 -0.94
N TYR A 545 12.06 19.77 -1.58
CA TYR A 545 10.84 18.96 -1.46
C TYR A 545 11.21 17.53 -1.03
N VAL A 546 10.35 16.91 -0.22
CA VAL A 546 10.51 15.54 0.28
C VAL A 546 9.22 14.78 0.02
N GLU A 547 9.32 13.56 -0.49
CA GLU A 547 8.17 12.71 -0.76
C GLU A 547 7.39 12.40 0.54
N PRO A 548 6.13 12.86 0.70
CA PRO A 548 5.34 12.55 1.87
C PRO A 548 5.03 11.05 1.92
N ARG A 549 4.81 10.47 3.10
CA ARG A 549 4.34 9.06 3.20
C ARG A 549 2.85 8.93 2.83
N ALA A 550 2.00 9.88 3.24
CA ALA A 550 0.57 9.87 2.94
C ALA A 550 0.26 10.14 1.44
N ARG A 551 -0.89 9.69 0.95
CA ARG A 551 -1.31 9.87 -0.45
C ARG A 551 -2.02 11.21 -0.69
N LEU A 552 -2.62 11.82 0.34
CA LEU A 552 -3.40 13.05 0.23
C LEU A 552 -2.49 14.23 -0.17
N ASP A 553 -1.51 14.54 0.68
CA ASP A 553 -0.54 15.63 0.53
C ASP A 553 0.38 15.47 -0.70
N PHE A 554 0.42 14.27 -1.30
CA PHE A 554 1.36 13.95 -2.38
C PHE A 554 1.16 14.79 -3.63
N LYS A 555 -0.08 15.09 -4.01
CA LYS A 555 -0.35 15.90 -5.21
C LYS A 555 0.09 17.35 -5.00
N GLU A 556 -0.22 17.92 -3.85
CA GLU A 556 0.08 19.32 -3.52
C GLU A 556 1.60 19.58 -3.55
N VAL A 557 2.39 18.70 -2.92
CA VAL A 557 3.87 18.75 -2.95
C VAL A 557 4.44 18.70 -4.38
N VAL A 558 3.82 17.93 -5.28
CA VAL A 558 4.26 17.81 -6.68
C VAL A 558 3.86 19.04 -7.50
N ASP A 559 2.67 19.59 -7.27
CA ASP A 559 2.21 20.80 -7.95
C ASP A 559 3.03 22.03 -7.49
N GLU A 560 3.34 22.15 -6.19
CA GLU A 560 4.27 23.16 -5.63
C GLU A 560 5.69 23.04 -6.20
N TYR A 561 6.20 21.81 -6.36
CA TYR A 561 7.49 21.57 -7.03
C TYR A 561 7.47 22.09 -8.47
N HIS A 562 6.43 21.76 -9.24
CA HIS A 562 6.28 22.23 -10.62
C HIS A 562 6.14 23.76 -10.73
N GLU A 563 5.48 24.42 -9.78
CA GLU A 563 5.40 25.88 -9.74
C GLU A 563 6.74 26.52 -9.37
N THR A 564 7.48 25.93 -8.43
CA THR A 564 8.81 26.40 -8.02
C THR A 564 9.83 26.29 -9.14
N ILE A 565 9.80 25.23 -9.95
CA ILE A 565 10.69 25.10 -11.13
C ILE A 565 10.46 26.23 -12.14
N LYS A 566 9.25 26.81 -12.23
CA LYS A 566 8.94 27.94 -13.12
C LYS A 566 9.30 29.31 -12.53
N THR A 567 9.23 29.44 -11.21
CA THR A 567 9.30 30.74 -10.51
C THR A 567 10.64 31.01 -9.84
N ASN A 568 11.36 29.96 -9.41
CA ASN A 568 12.63 30.06 -8.72
C ASN A 568 13.80 29.79 -9.69
N THR A 569 14.63 30.81 -9.92
CA THR A 569 15.82 30.74 -10.81
C THR A 569 16.84 29.70 -10.38
N ASN A 570 16.90 29.36 -9.10
CA ASN A 570 17.82 28.35 -8.57
C ASN A 570 17.26 26.93 -8.75
N GLY A 571 15.96 26.80 -9.02
CA GLY A 571 15.24 25.54 -9.16
C GLY A 571 14.99 24.83 -7.82
N ALA A 572 14.70 23.53 -7.91
CA ALA A 572 14.25 22.73 -6.78
C ALA A 572 14.89 21.33 -6.77
N VAL A 573 15.09 20.78 -5.58
CA VAL A 573 15.51 19.40 -5.34
C VAL A 573 14.35 18.60 -4.73
N PHE A 574 14.07 17.42 -5.29
CA PHE A 574 13.04 16.51 -4.80
C PHE A 574 13.69 15.24 -4.26
N PHE A 575 13.66 15.07 -2.95
CA PHE A 575 14.06 13.83 -2.28
C PHE A 575 12.90 12.82 -2.29
N ALA A 576 13.15 11.66 -2.89
CA ALA A 576 12.15 10.64 -3.21
C ALA A 576 12.67 9.23 -2.88
N VAL A 577 11.80 8.22 -3.04
CA VAL A 577 12.15 6.82 -2.80
C VAL A 577 11.94 5.98 -4.06
N CYS A 578 12.86 5.05 -4.34
CA CYS A 578 12.70 4.03 -5.38
C CYS A 578 11.51 3.12 -5.05
N ARG A 579 10.61 2.85 -6.00
CA ARG A 579 9.27 2.26 -5.75
C ARG A 579 8.35 3.15 -4.88
N GLY A 580 8.75 4.39 -4.61
CA GLY A 580 7.90 5.45 -4.04
C GLY A 580 7.05 6.12 -5.12
N LYS A 581 6.10 6.94 -4.69
CA LYS A 581 5.09 7.56 -5.56
C LYS A 581 5.70 8.53 -6.57
N VAL A 582 6.84 9.16 -6.27
CA VAL A 582 7.56 10.02 -7.23
C VAL A 582 8.15 9.19 -8.37
N SER A 583 8.59 7.96 -8.09
CA SER A 583 9.12 7.04 -9.11
C SER A 583 8.04 6.43 -10.01
N GLU A 584 6.76 6.66 -9.70
CA GLU A 584 5.60 6.09 -10.40
C GLU A 584 4.71 7.19 -11.01
N GLY A 585 4.38 7.06 -12.30
CA GLY A 585 3.29 7.83 -12.94
C GLY A 585 3.47 9.35 -13.12
N ILE A 586 4.45 10.01 -12.48
CA ILE A 586 4.67 11.46 -12.65
C ILE A 586 5.56 11.78 -13.86
N ASP A 587 5.24 12.90 -14.51
CA ASP A 587 6.01 13.49 -15.60
C ASP A 587 6.94 14.63 -15.13
N PHE A 588 8.24 14.39 -15.24
CA PHE A 588 9.33 15.34 -14.93
C PHE A 588 10.05 15.82 -16.21
N SER A 589 9.28 16.17 -17.24
CA SER A 589 9.79 16.68 -18.52
C SER A 589 10.62 17.97 -18.38
N ASN A 590 11.67 18.09 -19.20
CA ASN A 590 12.50 19.27 -19.31
C ASN A 590 13.09 19.74 -17.97
N ASP A 591 12.90 21.03 -17.64
CA ASP A 591 13.54 21.67 -16.49
C ASP A 591 13.07 21.12 -15.14
N LYS A 592 12.00 20.31 -15.13
CA LYS A 592 11.51 19.59 -13.95
C LYS A 592 12.39 18.40 -13.54
N GLY A 593 13.35 17.97 -14.37
CA GLY A 593 14.06 16.70 -14.16
C GLY A 593 15.43 16.63 -14.83
N ARG A 594 16.22 17.70 -14.81
CA ARG A 594 17.52 17.79 -15.51
C ARG A 594 18.59 16.81 -15.01
N ALA A 595 18.46 16.32 -13.77
CA ALA A 595 19.19 15.14 -13.34
C ALA A 595 18.41 14.24 -12.38
N VAL A 596 18.70 12.94 -12.43
CA VAL A 596 18.35 11.95 -11.42
C VAL A 596 19.62 11.45 -10.73
N VAL A 597 19.64 11.49 -9.41
CA VAL A 597 20.62 10.81 -8.55
C VAL A 597 19.96 9.57 -7.95
N ILE A 598 20.62 8.42 -8.08
CA ILE A 598 20.23 7.17 -7.40
C ILE A 598 21.25 6.93 -6.28
N THR A 599 20.87 7.08 -5.01
CA THR A 599 21.82 7.01 -3.87
C THR A 599 22.19 5.58 -3.45
N GLY A 600 21.62 4.56 -4.10
CA GLY A 600 21.84 3.17 -3.74
C GLY A 600 20.93 2.18 -4.46
N LEU A 601 21.23 0.88 -4.28
CA LEU A 601 20.44 -0.22 -4.84
C LEU A 601 19.20 -0.54 -3.98
N PRO A 602 17.96 -0.42 -4.51
CA PRO A 602 16.70 -0.64 -3.81
C PRO A 602 16.33 -2.13 -3.71
N PHE A 603 17.16 -2.88 -3.02
CA PHE A 603 16.95 -4.30 -2.76
C PHE A 603 15.71 -4.56 -1.87
N PRO A 604 14.87 -5.56 -2.19
CA PRO A 604 13.84 -6.04 -1.26
C PRO A 604 14.44 -6.52 0.07
N PRO A 605 13.70 -6.49 1.19
CA PRO A 605 14.23 -6.92 2.49
C PRO A 605 14.63 -8.41 2.48
N THR A 606 15.90 -8.71 2.75
CA THR A 606 16.43 -10.10 2.73
C THR A 606 15.77 -11.03 3.74
N LYS A 607 15.22 -10.48 4.83
CA LYS A 607 14.57 -11.23 5.93
C LYS A 607 13.06 -11.40 5.74
N ASP A 608 12.48 -10.89 4.65
CA ASP A 608 11.07 -11.10 4.32
C ASP A 608 10.84 -12.56 3.90
N PRO A 609 9.92 -13.32 4.55
CA PRO A 609 9.61 -14.70 4.19
C PRO A 609 9.26 -14.88 2.71
N LYS A 610 8.51 -13.96 2.08
CA LYS A 610 8.20 -14.06 0.63
C LYS A 610 9.48 -14.00 -0.22
N ILE A 611 10.45 -13.16 0.16
CA ILE A 611 11.72 -13.03 -0.57
C ILE A 611 12.57 -14.28 -0.39
N ILE A 612 12.67 -14.81 0.83
CA ILE A 612 13.43 -16.05 1.11
C ILE A 612 12.84 -17.23 0.32
N LEU A 613 11.52 -17.41 0.35
CA LEU A 613 10.85 -18.54 -0.30
C LEU A 613 10.85 -18.44 -1.83
N LYS A 614 10.65 -17.24 -2.39
CA LYS A 614 10.80 -17.01 -3.85
C LYS A 614 12.19 -17.35 -4.34
N LYS A 615 13.24 -17.01 -3.57
CA LYS A 615 14.63 -17.39 -3.89
C LYS A 615 14.80 -18.91 -3.84
N SER A 616 14.38 -19.56 -2.75
CA SER A 616 14.44 -21.02 -2.59
C SER A 616 13.81 -21.74 -3.79
N ILE A 617 12.58 -21.37 -4.16
CA ILE A 617 11.87 -21.99 -5.29
C ILE A 617 12.64 -21.84 -6.60
N LEU A 618 13.17 -20.65 -6.91
CA LEU A 618 13.97 -20.43 -8.12
C LEU A 618 15.28 -21.22 -8.11
N ASP A 619 15.90 -21.40 -6.95
CA ASP A 619 17.12 -22.20 -6.79
C ASP A 619 16.82 -23.72 -6.83
N GLU A 620 15.63 -24.16 -6.41
CA GLU A 620 15.13 -25.55 -6.50
C GLU A 620 14.73 -25.97 -7.92
N VAL A 621 14.33 -25.04 -8.81
CA VAL A 621 13.92 -25.37 -10.19
C VAL A 621 15.06 -26.06 -10.95
N VAL A 622 14.79 -27.26 -11.45
CA VAL A 622 15.66 -27.99 -12.38
C VAL A 622 15.27 -27.60 -13.80
N VAL A 623 16.24 -27.17 -14.60
CA VAL A 623 16.07 -26.89 -16.03
C VAL A 623 16.88 -27.88 -16.87
N PRO A 624 16.44 -28.22 -18.10
CA PRO A 624 17.21 -28.97 -19.07
C PRO A 624 18.61 -28.37 -19.34
N PRO A 625 19.61 -29.19 -19.73
CA PRO A 625 20.92 -28.71 -20.13
C PRO A 625 20.83 -27.69 -21.28
N GLY A 626 21.53 -26.56 -21.13
CA GLY A 626 21.53 -25.46 -22.11
C GLY A 626 20.41 -24.43 -21.93
N GLU A 627 19.40 -24.69 -21.10
CA GLU A 627 18.34 -23.70 -20.81
C GLU A 627 18.78 -22.71 -19.72
N LEU A 628 18.40 -21.43 -19.85
CA LEU A 628 18.70 -20.42 -18.83
C LEU A 628 17.99 -20.74 -17.49
N LYS A 629 18.76 -21.03 -16.44
CA LYS A 629 18.27 -21.09 -15.05
C LYS A 629 18.26 -19.70 -14.42
N LEU A 630 17.06 -19.21 -14.07
CA LEU A 630 16.90 -18.01 -13.25
C LEU A 630 17.11 -18.38 -11.77
N THR A 631 18.28 -18.08 -11.21
CA THR A 631 18.55 -18.30 -9.79
C THR A 631 17.89 -17.24 -8.91
N GLY A 632 17.63 -17.58 -7.65
CA GLY A 632 17.07 -16.66 -6.65
C GLY A 632 17.94 -15.43 -6.43
N ASN A 633 19.26 -15.57 -6.49
CA ASN A 633 20.19 -14.43 -6.43
C ASN A 633 20.13 -13.54 -7.67
N HIS A 634 19.99 -14.10 -8.87
CA HIS A 634 19.86 -13.32 -10.10
C HIS A 634 18.54 -12.53 -10.11
N TRP A 635 17.41 -13.19 -9.81
CA TRP A 635 16.11 -12.55 -9.63
C TRP A 635 16.14 -11.43 -8.58
N TYR A 636 16.79 -11.65 -7.44
CA TYR A 636 16.89 -10.66 -6.37
C TYR A 636 17.65 -9.38 -6.80
N ILE A 637 18.67 -9.51 -7.65
CA ILE A 637 19.38 -8.37 -8.25
C ILE A 637 18.47 -7.64 -9.25
N GLN A 638 17.77 -8.36 -10.11
CA GLN A 638 16.83 -7.77 -11.07
C GLN A 638 15.71 -6.98 -10.38
N GLN A 639 15.24 -7.42 -9.21
CA GLN A 639 14.25 -6.68 -8.43
C GLN A 639 14.76 -5.28 -8.01
N ALA A 640 16.04 -5.14 -7.65
CA ALA A 640 16.64 -3.83 -7.41
C ALA A 640 16.74 -3.02 -8.72
N SER A 641 17.23 -3.63 -9.79
CA SER A 641 17.45 -2.97 -11.09
C SER A 641 16.15 -2.46 -11.74
N ARG A 642 15.05 -3.22 -11.70
CA ARG A 642 13.72 -2.77 -12.20
C ARG A 642 13.30 -1.45 -11.56
N ALA A 643 13.49 -1.29 -10.25
CA ALA A 643 13.16 -0.06 -9.53
C ALA A 643 14.12 1.11 -9.83
N VAL A 644 15.40 0.82 -10.10
CA VAL A 644 16.37 1.82 -10.59
C VAL A 644 15.97 2.33 -11.98
N ASN A 645 15.65 1.43 -12.91
CA ASN A 645 15.22 1.78 -14.27
C ASN A 645 13.94 2.65 -14.26
N GLN A 646 12.98 2.40 -13.35
CA GLN A 646 11.77 3.22 -13.18
C GLN A 646 12.05 4.65 -12.70
N ALA A 647 13.04 4.84 -11.83
CA ALA A 647 13.46 6.15 -11.34
C ALA A 647 14.29 6.91 -12.38
N ILE A 648 15.20 6.21 -13.08
CA ILE A 648 16.01 6.78 -14.17
C ILE A 648 15.15 7.22 -15.35
N GLY A 649 14.14 6.43 -15.71
CA GLY A 649 13.13 6.75 -16.73
C GLY A 649 12.22 7.92 -16.38
N ARG A 650 12.66 8.87 -15.55
CA ARG A 650 12.00 10.16 -15.24
C ARG A 650 12.70 11.36 -15.90
N VAL A 651 13.99 11.24 -16.24
CA VAL A 651 14.84 12.34 -16.76
C VAL A 651 14.49 12.77 -18.19
N ILE A 652 14.17 11.81 -19.07
CA ILE A 652 14.05 12.07 -20.52
C ILE A 652 12.63 11.74 -20.99
N ARG A 653 11.97 12.73 -21.60
CA ARG A 653 10.54 12.67 -21.94
C ARG A 653 10.17 12.84 -23.40
N HIS A 654 11.05 13.38 -24.23
CA HIS A 654 10.85 13.48 -25.67
C HIS A 654 12.19 13.61 -26.40
N ARG A 655 12.18 13.48 -27.74
CA ARG A 655 13.37 13.61 -28.61
C ARG A 655 14.21 14.88 -28.39
N HIS A 656 13.61 15.98 -27.93
CA HIS A 656 14.32 17.24 -27.67
C HIS A 656 14.71 17.44 -26.19
N ASP A 657 14.53 16.43 -25.33
CA ASP A 657 14.85 16.53 -23.91
C ASP A 657 16.29 16.08 -23.66
N TYR A 658 16.88 16.50 -22.54
CA TYR A 658 18.21 16.09 -22.14
C TYR A 658 18.35 16.08 -20.62
N GLY A 659 19.20 15.19 -20.10
CA GLY A 659 19.53 15.20 -18.67
C GLY A 659 20.53 14.14 -18.25
N ALA A 660 20.94 14.24 -16.99
CA ALA A 660 21.99 13.40 -16.40
C ALA A 660 21.45 12.35 -15.43
N ILE A 661 22.13 11.21 -15.38
CA ILE A 661 21.83 10.07 -14.52
C ILE A 661 23.10 9.79 -13.72
N ILE A 662 23.01 10.00 -12.40
CA ILE A 662 24.13 9.92 -11.47
C ILE A 662 23.89 8.71 -10.56
N LEU A 663 24.66 7.65 -10.76
CA LEU A 663 24.58 6.41 -9.99
C LEU A 663 25.55 6.49 -8.81
N LEU A 664 25.04 6.89 -7.65
CA LEU A 664 25.83 7.37 -6.51
C LEU A 664 26.08 6.26 -5.47
N ASP A 665 26.54 5.10 -5.95
CA ASP A 665 26.94 3.94 -5.14
C ASP A 665 28.00 3.13 -5.91
N GLU A 666 29.12 2.78 -5.26
CA GLU A 666 30.24 2.06 -5.88
C GLU A 666 29.82 0.71 -6.51
N ARG A 667 28.74 0.08 -6.02
CA ARG A 667 28.25 -1.21 -6.53
C ARG A 667 27.67 -1.11 -7.95
N PHE A 668 27.28 0.08 -8.42
CA PHE A 668 26.88 0.26 -9.82
C PHE A 668 28.06 0.14 -10.81
N ALA A 669 29.32 0.14 -10.34
CA ALA A 669 30.48 -0.10 -11.18
C ALA A 669 30.64 -1.59 -11.56
N LEU A 670 29.95 -2.49 -10.85
CA LEU A 670 29.97 -3.92 -11.14
C LEU A 670 29.27 -4.21 -12.47
N GLN A 671 29.95 -4.91 -13.38
CA GLN A 671 29.43 -5.22 -14.72
C GLN A 671 28.05 -5.90 -14.69
N GLN A 672 27.76 -6.71 -13.66
CA GLN A 672 26.45 -7.33 -13.47
C GLN A 672 25.33 -6.30 -13.26
N GLN A 673 25.58 -5.22 -12.51
CA GLN A 673 24.58 -4.17 -12.28
C GLN A 673 24.36 -3.32 -13.53
N GLN A 674 25.44 -2.99 -14.25
CA GLN A 674 25.36 -2.25 -15.52
C GLN A 674 24.57 -3.02 -16.59
N LYS A 675 24.78 -4.34 -16.69
CA LYS A 675 24.01 -5.24 -17.58
C LYS A 675 22.51 -5.35 -17.23
N CYS A 676 22.09 -4.89 -16.05
CA CYS A 676 20.67 -4.86 -15.65
C CYS A 676 20.00 -3.48 -15.82
N LEU A 677 20.74 -2.46 -16.30
CA LEU A 677 20.13 -1.22 -16.79
C LEU A 677 19.39 -1.49 -18.11
N SER A 678 18.35 -0.73 -18.44
CA SER A 678 17.70 -0.82 -19.76
C SER A 678 18.73 -0.71 -20.88
N LYS A 679 18.61 -1.57 -21.90
CA LYS A 679 19.63 -1.81 -22.94
C LYS A 679 20.18 -0.54 -23.60
N TRP A 680 19.32 0.44 -23.84
CA TRP A 680 19.69 1.73 -24.45
C TRP A 680 20.59 2.61 -23.57
N LEU A 681 20.59 2.44 -22.25
CA LEU A 681 21.47 3.18 -21.32
C LEU A 681 22.86 2.56 -21.18
N GLN A 682 22.99 1.25 -21.43
CA GLN A 682 24.24 0.51 -21.19
C GLN A 682 25.45 1.10 -21.95
N PRO A 683 25.35 1.53 -23.23
CA PRO A 683 26.47 2.15 -23.95
C PRO A 683 26.93 3.50 -23.39
N TYR A 684 26.05 4.21 -22.66
CA TYR A 684 26.34 5.53 -22.09
C TYR A 684 26.84 5.46 -20.64
N CYS A 685 26.74 4.30 -20.00
CA CYS A 685 27.10 4.09 -18.60
C CYS A 685 28.61 3.88 -18.42
N PHE A 686 29.28 4.83 -17.75
CA PHE A 686 30.70 4.73 -17.42
C PHE A 686 30.96 4.95 -15.92
N THR A 687 32.10 4.46 -15.42
CA THR A 687 32.51 4.62 -14.02
C THR A 687 33.50 5.77 -13.89
N CYS A 688 33.15 6.78 -13.08
CA CYS A 688 34.05 7.87 -12.73
C CYS A 688 35.06 7.39 -11.67
N LYS A 689 36.34 7.73 -11.84
CA LYS A 689 37.43 7.45 -10.89
C LYS A 689 37.30 8.27 -9.61
N SER A 690 36.69 9.45 -9.69
CA SER A 690 36.44 10.34 -8.55
C SER A 690 35.26 11.27 -8.80
N TYR A 691 34.77 11.92 -7.75
CA TYR A 691 33.82 13.02 -7.85
C TYR A 691 34.26 14.12 -8.83
N GLY A 692 35.56 14.44 -8.89
CA GLY A 692 36.09 15.51 -9.76
C GLY A 692 35.88 15.24 -11.25
N GLU A 693 36.03 13.98 -11.68
CA GLU A 693 35.75 13.56 -13.05
C GLU A 693 34.25 13.71 -13.39
N ALA A 694 33.38 13.28 -12.46
CA ALA A 694 31.93 13.44 -12.61
C ALA A 694 31.53 14.92 -12.68
N HIS A 695 32.11 15.77 -11.84
CA HIS A 695 31.88 17.21 -11.82
C HIS A 695 32.25 17.88 -13.16
N ILE A 696 33.42 17.57 -13.71
CA ILE A 696 33.88 18.11 -15.01
C ILE A 696 32.97 17.62 -16.14
N GLY A 697 32.64 16.31 -16.15
CA GLY A 697 31.74 15.70 -17.14
C GLY A 697 30.36 16.34 -17.18
N LEU A 698 29.71 16.45 -16.01
CA LEU A 698 28.41 17.10 -15.84
C LEU A 698 28.45 18.59 -16.20
N THR A 699 29.50 19.31 -15.80
CA THR A 699 29.68 20.74 -16.15
C THR A 699 29.72 20.93 -17.67
N ARG A 700 30.48 20.08 -18.38
CA ARG A 700 30.55 20.10 -19.85
C ARG A 700 29.21 19.73 -20.48
N PHE A 701 28.58 18.67 -19.99
CA PHE A 701 27.28 18.19 -20.47
C PHE A 701 26.18 19.26 -20.39
N PHE A 702 26.02 19.91 -19.23
CA PHE A 702 25.00 20.95 -19.05
C PHE A 702 25.30 22.23 -19.83
N LYS A 703 26.58 22.63 -19.95
CA LYS A 703 26.98 23.79 -20.79
C LYS A 703 26.68 23.53 -22.27
N ASN A 704 27.07 22.37 -22.79
CA ASN A 704 26.87 22.02 -24.20
C ASN A 704 25.37 21.92 -24.55
N ASN A 705 24.57 21.22 -23.74
CA ASN A 705 23.14 21.10 -24.00
C ASN A 705 22.38 22.43 -23.81
N LYS A 706 22.83 23.31 -22.91
CA LYS A 706 22.27 24.66 -22.79
C LYS A 706 22.57 25.54 -24.01
N ALA A 707 23.76 25.39 -24.62
CA ALA A 707 24.13 26.11 -25.84
C ALA A 707 23.39 25.56 -27.09
N ASN A 708 23.15 24.25 -27.13
CA ASN A 708 22.48 23.57 -28.24
C ASN A 708 20.95 23.45 -28.07
N ALA A 709 20.37 24.03 -27.02
CA ALA A 709 18.95 23.95 -26.77
C ALA A 709 18.17 24.65 -27.91
N PRO A 710 17.21 23.97 -28.58
CA PRO A 710 16.41 24.62 -29.61
C PRO A 710 15.62 25.78 -28.98
N PRO A 711 15.44 26.91 -29.70
CA PRO A 711 14.61 28.00 -29.20
C PRO A 711 13.21 27.48 -28.88
N PRO A 712 12.55 27.99 -27.81
CA PRO A 712 11.21 27.54 -27.47
C PRO A 712 10.29 27.73 -28.68
N PRO A 713 9.45 26.74 -29.01
CA PRO A 713 8.53 26.88 -30.14
C PRO A 713 7.64 28.11 -29.91
N PRO A 714 7.33 28.90 -30.95
CA PRO A 714 6.46 30.06 -30.81
C PRO A 714 5.14 29.61 -30.17
N ILE A 715 4.65 30.41 -29.21
CA ILE A 715 3.41 30.12 -28.50
C ILE A 715 2.26 30.32 -29.48
N VAL A 716 1.96 29.26 -30.23
CA VAL A 716 0.69 29.12 -30.93
C VAL A 716 -0.35 28.89 -29.85
N GLU A 717 -1.02 29.96 -29.44
CA GLU A 717 -2.23 29.85 -28.62
C GLU A 717 -3.22 28.95 -29.36
N LYS A 718 -3.31 27.69 -28.96
CA LYS A 718 -4.42 26.82 -29.34
C LYS A 718 -5.65 27.40 -28.68
N THR A 719 -6.36 28.24 -29.43
CA THR A 719 -7.73 28.67 -29.12
C THR A 719 -8.60 27.43 -29.03
N THR A 720 -8.68 26.88 -27.83
CA THR A 720 -9.64 25.84 -27.50
C THR A 720 -11.01 26.47 -27.74
N PRO A 721 -11.85 25.93 -28.64
CA PRO A 721 -13.18 26.49 -28.83
C PRO A 721 -13.93 26.34 -27.51
N GLN A 722 -14.22 27.47 -26.86
CA GLN A 722 -15.00 27.45 -25.63
C GLN A 722 -16.38 26.84 -25.96
N PRO A 723 -16.92 25.95 -25.10
CA PRO A 723 -18.33 25.60 -25.21
C PRO A 723 -19.14 26.90 -25.07
N LYS A 724 -20.04 27.16 -26.02
CA LYS A 724 -20.85 28.39 -26.06
C LYS A 724 -21.60 28.55 -24.73
N SER A 725 -21.15 29.47 -23.89
CA SER A 725 -21.89 29.87 -22.70
C SER A 725 -23.09 30.71 -23.12
N LEU A 726 -24.28 30.32 -22.65
CA LEU A 726 -25.45 31.19 -22.68
C LEU A 726 -25.12 32.42 -21.82
N GLY A 727 -25.16 33.59 -22.45
CA GLY A 727 -24.55 34.80 -21.89
C GLY A 727 -25.40 35.49 -20.83
N LEU A 728 -24.72 36.12 -19.87
CA LEU A 728 -25.22 37.28 -19.13
C LEU A 728 -24.09 38.32 -19.02
N SER A 729 -24.44 39.59 -19.17
CA SER A 729 -23.50 40.70 -19.39
C SER A 729 -23.42 41.63 -18.19
N LYS A 730 -22.20 42.09 -17.82
CA LYS A 730 -21.85 43.55 -17.74
C LYS A 730 -20.46 43.86 -17.15
N ARG A 731 -19.78 44.80 -17.83
CA ARG A 731 -18.89 45.91 -17.35
C ARG A 731 -17.60 45.65 -16.54
N MET A 732 -16.47 45.86 -17.24
CA MET A 732 -15.36 46.81 -16.97
C MET A 732 -15.16 47.41 -15.56
N VAL A 733 -13.89 47.51 -15.12
CA VAL A 733 -13.09 48.77 -15.04
C VAL A 733 -11.59 48.44 -14.87
N SER A 734 -10.69 49.28 -15.41
CA SER A 734 -9.22 49.14 -15.41
C SER A 734 -8.51 49.94 -14.31
N LYS A 735 -7.26 49.54 -14.00
CA LYS A 735 -6.02 50.35 -13.77
C LYS A 735 -4.87 49.38 -13.35
N ASN A 736 -3.68 49.38 -13.95
CA ASN A 736 -2.55 50.35 -13.84
C ASN A 736 -2.15 50.61 -12.36
N SER A 737 -0.88 50.57 -11.93
CA SER A 737 0.41 50.71 -12.64
C SER A 737 1.64 50.45 -11.74
N LEU A 738 2.83 50.18 -12.34
CA LEU A 738 4.22 50.52 -11.93
C LEU A 738 4.73 50.11 -10.50
N ALA A 739 5.92 49.53 -10.24
CA ALA A 739 7.28 49.45 -10.84
C ALA A 739 8.34 50.39 -10.18
N SER A 740 9.36 49.77 -9.55
CA SER A 740 10.71 50.27 -9.20
C SER A 740 11.47 49.10 -8.52
N GLN A 741 12.56 48.49 -9.01
CA GLN A 741 13.94 49.00 -9.24
C GLN A 741 14.54 49.61 -7.94
N ASP A 742 15.64 49.10 -7.34
CA ASP A 742 17.03 49.00 -7.85
C ASP A 742 17.93 48.06 -6.96
N LEU A 743 18.95 47.35 -7.50
CA LEU A 743 20.43 47.59 -7.46
C LEU A 743 21.09 47.51 -6.04
N THR A 744 22.30 46.98 -5.77
CA THR A 744 23.39 46.39 -6.59
C THR A 744 24.49 45.66 -5.75
N GLN A 745 25.17 44.69 -6.40
CA GLN A 745 26.64 44.39 -6.39
C GLN A 745 27.45 43.81 -5.19
N ASN A 746 28.25 42.78 -5.56
CA ASN A 746 29.69 42.52 -5.26
C ASN A 746 30.14 42.16 -3.81
N SER A 747 31.20 41.36 -3.57
CA SER A 747 32.29 40.81 -4.42
C SER A 747 32.96 39.53 -3.84
N GLN A 748 33.65 38.76 -4.72
CA GLN A 748 34.97 38.05 -4.63
C GLN A 748 35.66 37.83 -3.24
N SER A 749 36.51 36.80 -2.97
CA SER A 749 37.14 35.70 -3.76
C SER A 749 37.97 34.71 -2.88
N GLY A 750 38.15 33.45 -3.33
CA GLY A 750 39.29 32.53 -3.03
C GLY A 750 39.43 31.94 -1.61
N SER A 751 40.21 30.89 -1.32
CA SER A 751 40.76 29.77 -2.13
C SER A 751 41.56 28.78 -1.23
N SER A 752 41.58 27.47 -1.54
CA SER A 752 42.53 26.43 -1.05
C SER A 752 42.61 26.13 0.48
N SER A 753 43.01 24.96 1.00
CA SER A 753 43.34 23.62 0.44
C SER A 753 43.55 22.59 1.57
N ASN A 754 43.30 21.29 1.30
CA ASN A 754 43.94 20.09 1.92
C ASN A 754 43.76 19.84 3.44
N SER A 755 43.90 18.62 4.00
CA SER A 755 43.78 17.22 3.53
C SER A 755 43.98 16.30 4.76
N ALA A 756 43.48 15.05 4.72
CA ALA A 756 43.91 13.91 5.57
C ALA A 756 43.66 14.01 7.12
N THR A 757 43.50 12.93 7.91
CA THR A 757 43.36 11.48 7.65
C THR A 757 42.70 10.77 8.86
N ILE A 758 41.76 9.86 8.57
CA ILE A 758 41.64 8.45 9.02
C ILE A 758 41.78 8.07 10.52
N GLY A 759 40.84 7.23 10.99
CA GLY A 759 40.87 6.55 12.28
C GLY A 759 39.73 5.51 12.41
N ASP A 760 39.73 4.49 11.56
CA ASP A 760 38.67 3.46 11.47
C ASP A 760 38.66 2.43 12.62
N GLY A 761 37.51 1.79 12.83
CA GLY A 761 37.35 0.59 13.65
C GLY A 761 36.30 -0.37 13.07
N GLN A 762 36.72 -1.24 12.14
CA GLN A 762 35.83 -2.13 11.37
C GLN A 762 35.63 -3.52 12.00
N SER A 763 34.52 -4.16 11.61
CA SER A 763 34.22 -5.59 11.80
C SER A 763 34.87 -6.49 10.74
N TYR A 764 35.16 -7.75 11.08
CA TYR A 764 36.01 -8.68 10.30
C TYR A 764 35.25 -9.87 9.70
N VAL A 765 35.61 -10.31 8.47
CA VAL A 765 35.45 -11.71 7.95
C VAL A 765 36.62 -12.04 6.99
N ASN A 766 37.09 -13.29 7.00
CA ASN A 766 38.36 -13.81 6.49
C ASN A 766 38.44 -14.10 4.96
N PRO A 767 39.53 -13.76 4.22
CA PRO A 767 39.67 -13.96 2.77
C PRO A 767 40.58 -15.14 2.30
N GLU A 768 40.41 -16.36 2.81
CA GLU A 768 41.29 -17.53 2.49
C GLU A 768 40.81 -18.45 1.33
N LEU A 769 39.72 -18.11 0.62
CA LEU A 769 39.10 -19.02 -0.38
C LEU A 769 39.56 -18.86 -1.85
N PHE A 770 40.63 -18.12 -2.13
CA PHE A 770 41.07 -17.87 -3.52
C PHE A 770 42.59 -17.92 -3.74
N ARG A 771 43.16 -19.14 -3.78
CA ARG A 771 44.36 -19.44 -4.59
C ARG A 771 44.31 -20.87 -5.11
N HIS A 772 44.72 -21.05 -6.37
CA HIS A 772 45.59 -22.13 -6.88
C HIS A 772 45.95 -21.81 -8.36
N PRO A 773 47.05 -22.37 -8.93
CA PRO A 773 48.16 -21.49 -9.34
C PRO A 773 48.26 -21.20 -10.84
N THR A 774 49.08 -20.18 -11.14
CA THR A 774 49.48 -19.73 -12.47
C THR A 774 50.46 -20.66 -13.16
N ALA A 775 50.29 -20.87 -14.47
CA ALA A 775 51.36 -21.23 -15.40
C ALA A 775 51.25 -20.36 -16.66
N ASN A 776 52.40 -19.87 -17.16
CA ASN A 776 52.50 -19.02 -18.34
C ASN A 776 52.15 -19.76 -19.64
N ILE A 777 51.73 -19.01 -20.67
CA ILE A 777 52.46 -18.90 -21.97
C ILE A 777 51.84 -17.78 -22.82
N GLN A 778 52.64 -17.28 -23.78
CA GLN A 778 52.46 -16.01 -24.49
C GLN A 778 51.38 -16.04 -25.59
N SER A 779 50.99 -14.83 -25.96
CA SER A 779 50.16 -14.47 -27.11
C SER A 779 50.82 -14.75 -28.46
N THR A 780 50.04 -15.28 -29.40
CA THR A 780 50.17 -14.99 -30.84
C THR A 780 48.80 -14.82 -31.47
N GLU A 781 48.70 -13.86 -32.39
CA GLU A 781 47.52 -13.57 -33.21
C GLU A 781 47.35 -14.63 -34.31
N VAL A 782 46.13 -14.86 -34.80
CA VAL A 782 45.77 -14.95 -36.24
C VAL A 782 44.24 -14.99 -36.37
N ALA A 783 43.72 -14.23 -37.33
CA ALA A 783 42.45 -14.46 -38.03
C ALA A 783 42.74 -14.30 -39.54
N PRO A 784 41.84 -14.65 -40.49
CA PRO A 784 40.54 -15.31 -40.37
C PRO A 784 40.35 -16.50 -41.37
N SER A 785 39.09 -16.94 -41.56
CA SER A 785 38.47 -17.34 -42.85
C SER A 785 37.96 -18.79 -43.06
N ASN A 786 36.79 -18.83 -43.70
CA ASN A 786 36.23 -19.83 -44.64
C ASN A 786 35.71 -21.21 -44.20
N ALA A 787 34.49 -21.50 -44.67
CA ALA A 787 33.83 -22.81 -44.77
C ALA A 787 34.32 -23.56 -46.05
N PRO A 788 33.94 -24.83 -46.37
CA PRO A 788 32.56 -25.28 -46.57
C PRO A 788 32.28 -26.76 -46.14
N ALA A 789 31.43 -27.49 -46.89
CA ALA A 789 30.61 -28.62 -46.40
C ALA A 789 30.93 -30.03 -46.97
N LEU A 790 30.19 -31.02 -46.45
CA LEU A 790 29.73 -32.32 -47.03
C LEU A 790 30.52 -33.65 -46.83
N THR A 791 29.74 -34.63 -46.33
CA THR A 791 29.65 -36.09 -46.66
C THR A 791 30.61 -37.18 -46.14
N ARG A 792 29.99 -38.11 -45.37
CA ARG A 792 30.03 -39.61 -45.38
C ARG A 792 31.35 -40.40 -45.25
N PHE A 793 31.30 -41.52 -44.50
CA PHE A 793 31.61 -42.93 -44.86
C PHE A 793 31.63 -43.80 -43.55
N THR A 794 30.76 -44.83 -43.39
CA THR A 794 31.04 -46.32 -43.36
C THR A 794 32.05 -46.83 -42.32
N ALA A 795 31.99 -48.03 -41.69
CA ALA A 795 31.24 -49.29 -41.92
C ALA A 795 31.05 -50.12 -40.60
N ALA A 796 30.48 -51.34 -40.69
CA ALA A 796 30.26 -52.35 -39.61
C ALA A 796 31.34 -53.48 -39.64
N PRO A 797 31.22 -54.74 -39.12
CA PRO A 797 30.19 -55.43 -38.29
C PRO A 797 30.75 -56.26 -37.06
N PRO A 798 30.48 -57.58 -36.84
CA PRO A 798 29.62 -58.21 -35.78
C PRO A 798 30.41 -59.14 -34.77
N PRO A 799 29.89 -60.12 -33.97
CA PRO A 799 28.55 -60.79 -33.93
C PRO A 799 27.89 -61.28 -32.60
N ALA A 800 26.61 -61.71 -32.73
CA ALA A 800 25.82 -62.79 -32.06
C ALA A 800 25.87 -63.01 -30.52
N HIS A 801 24.76 -63.23 -29.78
CA HIS A 801 23.58 -64.14 -29.92
C HIS A 801 22.38 -63.62 -29.06
N ARG A 802 21.16 -64.19 -28.92
CA ARG A 802 20.42 -65.41 -29.36
C ARG A 802 18.93 -65.04 -29.65
N LYS A 803 18.03 -66.00 -29.91
CA LYS A 803 16.56 -65.85 -30.11
C LYS A 803 15.74 -66.52 -28.98
N GLN A 804 14.51 -66.07 -28.68
CA GLN A 804 13.24 -66.81 -28.94
C GLN A 804 11.95 -66.09 -28.47
N THR A 805 10.82 -66.53 -29.02
CA THR A 805 9.44 -65.99 -28.87
C THR A 805 8.45 -67.09 -28.43
N LEU A 806 7.19 -66.69 -28.16
CA LEU A 806 6.00 -67.51 -27.78
C LEU A 806 5.99 -67.98 -26.30
N GLY A 807 4.85 -68.08 -25.62
CA GLY A 807 3.47 -67.68 -25.97
C GLY A 807 2.41 -68.33 -25.05
N ALA A 808 1.23 -67.70 -24.95
CA ALA A 808 0.00 -68.19 -24.25
C ALA A 808 0.13 -68.34 -22.70
N LEU A 809 -0.90 -68.26 -21.86
CA LEU A 809 -2.22 -68.92 -21.90
C LEU A 809 -3.27 -68.20 -20.98
N PHE A 810 -4.56 -68.26 -21.38
CA PHE A 810 -5.82 -68.05 -20.63
C PHE A 810 -6.01 -66.80 -19.73
N SER A 811 -7.04 -65.94 -19.85
CA SER A 811 -8.50 -66.07 -20.11
C SER A 811 -9.36 -66.00 -18.84
N SER A 812 -10.56 -65.41 -19.00
CA SER A 812 -11.71 -65.36 -18.07
C SER A 812 -11.59 -64.28 -16.97
N LYS A 813 -12.37 -63.18 -16.97
CA LYS A 813 -13.84 -63.06 -16.84
C LYS A 813 -14.42 -63.86 -15.66
N THR A 814 -14.81 -63.16 -14.59
CA THR A 814 -16.23 -63.05 -14.17
C THR A 814 -16.43 -61.96 -13.11
N SER A 815 -17.64 -61.41 -13.10
CA SER A 815 -18.20 -60.54 -12.06
C SER A 815 -18.63 -61.33 -10.83
N MET A 816 -18.60 -60.71 -9.65
CA MET A 816 -19.67 -60.92 -8.65
C MET A 816 -20.11 -59.60 -8.01
N VAL A 817 -21.41 -59.51 -7.78
CA VAL A 817 -22.16 -58.41 -7.15
C VAL A 817 -22.81 -58.99 -5.89
N SER A 818 -23.14 -58.11 -4.93
CA SER A 818 -23.83 -58.39 -3.65
C SER A 818 -22.94 -59.13 -2.62
N SER A 819 -23.06 -58.88 -1.31
CA SER A 819 -24.30 -58.67 -0.56
C SER A 819 -24.24 -57.58 0.52
N THR A 820 -25.40 -56.96 0.74
CA THR A 820 -25.73 -56.12 1.88
C THR A 820 -25.87 -56.93 3.17
N SER A 821 -25.33 -56.44 4.29
CA SER A 821 -26.09 -56.40 5.55
C SER A 821 -25.44 -55.52 6.63
N SER A 822 -26.23 -54.55 7.04
CA SER A 822 -26.29 -53.85 8.33
C SER A 822 -25.59 -54.52 9.52
N ILE A 823 -24.86 -53.71 10.31
CA ILE A 823 -24.96 -53.66 11.78
C ILE A 823 -24.51 -52.29 12.27
N SER A 824 -25.23 -51.76 13.26
CA SER A 824 -25.04 -50.45 13.87
C SER A 824 -24.25 -50.53 15.19
N ARG A 825 -23.80 -49.36 15.69
CA ARG A 825 -23.17 -49.09 17.00
C ARG A 825 -21.64 -49.36 17.08
N PRO A 826 -20.94 -48.79 18.09
CA PRO A 826 -20.82 -47.35 18.32
C PRO A 826 -19.33 -46.93 18.45
N PHE A 827 -19.04 -45.63 18.36
CA PHE A 827 -17.66 -45.13 18.51
C PHE A 827 -17.17 -45.29 19.96
N VAL A 828 -16.10 -46.08 20.16
CA VAL A 828 -15.46 -46.30 21.47
C VAL A 828 -14.22 -45.40 21.58
N ALA A 829 -14.25 -44.44 22.50
CA ALA A 829 -13.10 -43.59 22.80
C ALA A 829 -12.08 -44.32 23.71
N PRO A 830 -10.78 -44.34 23.36
CA PRO A 830 -9.73 -44.78 24.29
C PRO A 830 -9.56 -43.78 25.44
N LYS A 831 -9.66 -44.25 26.68
CA LYS A 831 -9.32 -43.47 27.88
C LYS A 831 -7.85 -43.65 28.22
N PHE A 832 -7.18 -42.60 28.71
CA PHE A 832 -6.09 -42.77 29.68
C PHE A 832 -6.22 -41.80 30.87
N HIS A 833 -6.63 -42.41 31.98
CA HIS A 833 -6.44 -42.10 33.40
C HIS A 833 -6.45 -40.67 33.98
N SER A 834 -7.42 -40.53 34.89
CA SER A 834 -7.71 -39.45 35.84
C SER A 834 -6.69 -39.32 36.98
N SER A 835 -6.65 -38.15 37.63
CA SER A 835 -6.40 -38.03 39.07
C SER A 835 -6.99 -36.73 39.66
N MET A 836 -8.11 -36.88 40.39
CA MET A 836 -8.56 -36.09 41.58
C MET A 836 -8.78 -34.55 41.46
N LEU A 837 -9.77 -33.92 42.12
CA LEU A 837 -10.79 -34.36 43.10
C LEU A 837 -12.06 -33.46 43.05
N LEU A 838 -13.15 -33.88 43.70
CA LEU A 838 -14.51 -33.30 43.60
C LEU A 838 -14.84 -32.19 44.61
N SER A 839 -15.77 -31.29 44.23
CA SER A 839 -17.03 -30.96 44.97
C SER A 839 -17.89 -30.00 44.11
N THR A 840 -19.07 -30.38 43.61
CA THR A 840 -20.42 -30.25 44.22
C THR A 840 -20.74 -28.80 44.67
N ASN A 841 -21.82 -28.11 44.26
CA ASN A 841 -23.14 -28.57 43.79
C ASN A 841 -23.87 -27.55 42.87
N SER A 842 -25.06 -27.98 42.40
CA SER A 842 -26.16 -27.25 41.73
C SER A 842 -26.63 -25.95 42.45
N THR A 843 -27.52 -25.07 41.94
CA THR A 843 -28.66 -25.22 40.99
C THR A 843 -29.11 -23.83 40.43
N SER A 844 -30.05 -23.83 39.48
CA SER A 844 -30.64 -22.68 38.76
C SER A 844 -31.41 -21.63 39.57
N SER A 845 -31.36 -20.35 39.13
CA SER A 845 -32.55 -19.47 38.95
C SER A 845 -32.18 -18.15 38.22
N HIS A 846 -33.13 -17.53 37.53
CA HIS A 846 -32.96 -16.27 36.77
C HIS A 846 -33.15 -15.03 37.66
N GLN A 847 -32.26 -14.02 37.56
CA GLN A 847 -32.57 -12.61 37.85
C GLN A 847 -31.52 -11.63 37.26
N GLU A 848 -31.88 -10.34 37.17
CA GLU A 848 -31.18 -9.25 36.47
C GLU A 848 -29.84 -8.81 37.11
N PRO A 849 -28.94 -8.12 36.36
CA PRO A 849 -27.58 -7.80 36.83
C PRO A 849 -27.49 -6.62 37.81
N GLN A 850 -26.71 -6.81 38.89
CA GLN A 850 -26.44 -5.86 39.99
C GLN A 850 -24.90 -5.82 40.32
N PRO A 851 -24.39 -4.89 41.16
CA PRO A 851 -23.15 -4.12 40.89
C PRO A 851 -21.83 -4.73 41.41
N ALA A 852 -21.45 -5.93 40.95
CA ALA A 852 -20.25 -6.63 41.46
C ALA A 852 -18.88 -5.96 41.18
N GLU A 853 -18.70 -5.22 40.07
CA GLU A 853 -17.39 -4.68 39.67
C GLU A 853 -16.84 -3.54 40.56
N ARG A 854 -17.70 -2.78 41.25
CA ARG A 854 -17.24 -1.72 42.16
C ARG A 854 -16.67 -2.29 43.46
N ALA A 855 -17.24 -3.37 43.97
CA ALA A 855 -16.83 -3.97 45.25
C ALA A 855 -15.44 -4.61 45.20
N THR A 856 -15.09 -5.28 44.09
CA THR A 856 -13.76 -5.89 43.88
C THR A 856 -12.65 -4.84 43.75
N SER A 857 -12.91 -3.72 43.06
CA SER A 857 -11.98 -2.59 43.02
C SER A 857 -11.74 -1.98 44.41
N TRP A 858 -12.79 -1.85 45.23
CA TRP A 858 -12.69 -1.32 46.59
C TRP A 858 -11.90 -2.23 47.53
N GLN A 859 -12.19 -3.53 47.59
CA GLN A 859 -11.45 -4.43 48.48
C GLN A 859 -9.96 -4.51 48.14
N ALA A 860 -9.59 -4.42 46.85
CA ALA A 860 -8.19 -4.33 46.44
C ALA A 860 -7.52 -3.03 46.93
N ALA A 861 -8.21 -1.88 46.84
CA ALA A 861 -7.71 -0.60 47.37
C ALA A 861 -7.59 -0.61 48.91
N LYS A 862 -8.57 -1.19 49.63
CA LYS A 862 -8.54 -1.29 51.09
C LYS A 862 -7.42 -2.20 51.60
N ARG A 863 -7.17 -3.35 50.95
CA ARG A 863 -6.01 -4.22 51.28
C ARG A 863 -4.67 -3.49 51.07
N LYS A 864 -4.53 -2.72 49.98
CA LYS A 864 -3.35 -1.88 49.73
C LYS A 864 -3.16 -0.81 50.81
N PHE A 865 -4.23 -0.10 51.19
CA PHE A 865 -4.19 0.92 52.23
C PHE A 865 -3.71 0.36 53.58
N VAL A 866 -4.27 -0.77 54.03
CA VAL A 866 -3.83 -1.45 55.27
C VAL A 866 -2.37 -1.89 55.18
N SER A 867 -1.94 -2.46 54.05
CA SER A 867 -0.52 -2.85 53.85
C SER A 867 0.46 -1.67 53.87
N ALA A 868 -0.01 -0.46 53.57
CA ALA A 868 0.80 0.75 53.55
C ALA A 868 1.06 1.32 54.96
N GLN A 869 0.25 0.98 55.97
CA GLN A 869 0.39 1.54 57.33
C GLN A 869 1.54 0.93 58.15
N GLY A 870 1.99 -0.30 57.82
CA GLY A 870 2.96 -1.05 58.63
C GLY A 870 4.44 -0.93 58.23
N THR A 871 4.86 0.05 57.41
CA THR A 871 6.23 0.10 56.85
C THR A 871 6.91 1.45 56.98
N THR A 872 7.96 1.50 57.81
CA THR A 872 8.78 2.69 58.11
C THR A 872 10.16 2.63 57.42
N SER A 873 10.29 3.12 56.18
CA SER A 873 11.55 3.72 55.66
C SER A 873 11.43 4.27 54.22
N SER A 874 12.30 5.26 53.96
CA SER A 874 12.86 5.78 52.69
C SER A 874 12.01 6.17 51.46
N ASP A 875 10.77 5.71 51.24
CA ASP A 875 10.01 6.05 50.00
C ASP A 875 8.68 6.80 50.23
N SER A 876 8.76 7.91 50.97
CA SER A 876 7.59 8.70 51.39
C SER A 876 6.88 9.46 50.26
N LYS A 877 7.54 9.69 49.12
CA LYS A 877 7.01 10.52 48.03
C LYS A 877 6.13 9.71 47.07
N ALA A 878 6.60 8.56 46.60
CA ALA A 878 5.81 7.68 45.73
C ALA A 878 4.53 7.21 46.43
N LYS A 879 4.63 6.89 47.72
CA LYS A 879 3.52 6.45 48.58
C LYS A 879 2.44 7.53 48.74
N LYS A 880 2.81 8.81 48.90
CA LYS A 880 1.84 9.93 48.92
C LYS A 880 1.14 10.13 47.58
N ASP A 881 1.85 10.03 46.46
CA ASP A 881 1.24 10.16 45.13
C ASP A 881 0.30 8.97 44.80
N GLU A 882 0.59 7.72 45.22
CA GLU A 882 -0.34 6.59 45.03
C GLU A 882 -1.64 6.76 45.85
N ILE A 883 -1.51 7.17 47.12
CA ILE A 883 -2.67 7.47 47.99
C ILE A 883 -3.54 8.56 47.36
N PHE A 884 -2.92 9.63 46.85
CA PHE A 884 -3.64 10.77 46.28
C PHE A 884 -4.30 10.47 44.92
N VAL A 885 -3.60 9.79 44.00
CA VAL A 885 -4.07 9.56 42.63
C VAL A 885 -5.06 8.40 42.53
N SER A 886 -4.94 7.37 43.38
CA SER A 886 -5.72 6.13 43.25
C SER A 886 -6.61 5.79 44.44
N VAL A 887 -6.10 5.93 45.68
CA VAL A 887 -6.81 5.48 46.89
C VAL A 887 -7.89 6.48 47.28
N PHE A 888 -7.54 7.75 47.51
CA PHE A 888 -8.48 8.77 47.97
C PHE A 888 -9.72 8.92 47.06
N PRO A 889 -9.60 8.97 45.71
CA PRO A 889 -10.78 9.03 44.84
C PRO A 889 -11.59 7.73 44.80
N ALA A 890 -11.00 6.57 45.14
CA ALA A 890 -11.76 5.33 45.29
C ALA A 890 -12.57 5.34 46.58
N VAL A 891 -11.93 5.66 47.72
CA VAL A 891 -12.57 5.74 49.04
C VAL A 891 -13.71 6.75 49.05
N ALA A 892 -13.49 7.95 48.49
CA ALA A 892 -14.50 9.00 48.43
C ALA A 892 -15.78 8.53 47.69
N ARG A 893 -15.63 7.84 46.56
CA ARG A 893 -16.76 7.33 45.76
C ARG A 893 -17.42 6.05 46.31
N SER A 894 -16.84 5.42 47.32
CA SER A 894 -17.49 4.32 48.07
C SER A 894 -18.19 4.80 49.35
N ALA A 895 -17.70 5.89 49.98
CA ALA A 895 -18.26 6.41 51.22
C ALA A 895 -19.31 7.52 51.03
N LEU A 896 -19.23 8.31 49.94
CA LEU A 896 -20.10 9.46 49.68
C LEU A 896 -20.87 9.33 48.36
N SER A 897 -22.02 10.00 48.28
CA SER A 897 -22.79 10.14 47.02
C SER A 897 -22.00 10.92 45.97
N GLU A 898 -22.31 10.78 44.68
CA GLU A 898 -21.58 11.50 43.61
C GLU A 898 -21.70 13.04 43.72
N ALA A 899 -22.79 13.53 44.31
CA ALA A 899 -22.96 14.94 44.65
C ALA A 899 -22.07 15.36 45.84
N ASP A 900 -21.97 14.52 46.87
CA ASP A 900 -21.21 14.82 48.10
C ASP A 900 -19.71 14.66 47.92
N VAL A 901 -19.27 13.70 47.08
CA VAL A 901 -17.89 13.65 46.56
C VAL A 901 -17.52 14.96 45.87
N SER A 902 -18.45 15.54 45.09
CA SER A 902 -18.22 16.82 44.41
C SER A 902 -18.11 17.99 45.39
N LYS A 903 -18.90 18.00 46.48
CA LYS A 903 -18.79 18.98 47.57
C LYS A 903 -17.47 18.85 48.33
N LEU A 904 -17.07 17.62 48.70
CA LEU A 904 -15.81 17.35 49.40
C LEU A 904 -14.60 17.89 48.62
N TYR A 905 -14.54 17.67 47.32
CA TYR A 905 -13.49 18.24 46.48
C TYR A 905 -13.53 19.77 46.40
N GLU A 906 -14.71 20.39 46.44
CA GLU A 906 -14.83 21.85 46.45
C GLU A 906 -14.37 22.44 47.80
N PHE A 907 -14.73 21.84 48.93
CA PHE A 907 -14.22 22.28 50.24
C PHE A 907 -12.70 22.09 50.36
N ILE A 908 -12.15 20.96 49.91
CA ILE A 908 -10.69 20.74 49.86
C ILE A 908 -10.00 21.79 48.97
N ARG A 909 -10.66 22.22 47.88
CA ARG A 909 -10.18 23.31 47.02
C ARG A 909 -10.19 24.66 47.75
N GLN A 910 -11.27 24.98 48.48
CA GLN A 910 -11.39 26.20 49.29
C GLN A 910 -10.29 26.30 50.35
N LEU A 911 -10.00 25.20 51.07
CA LEU A 911 -8.87 25.12 52.00
C LEU A 911 -7.52 25.45 51.32
N HIS A 912 -7.28 24.91 50.13
CA HIS A 912 -6.03 25.13 49.40
C HIS A 912 -5.92 26.50 48.73
N THR A 913 -7.04 27.17 48.44
CA THR A 913 -7.07 28.57 47.95
C THR A 913 -7.11 29.60 49.08
N GLY A 914 -7.18 29.17 50.35
CA GLY A 914 -7.23 30.05 51.51
C GLY A 914 -8.56 30.79 51.69
N THR A 915 -9.63 30.39 51.00
CA THR A 915 -10.94 31.05 51.05
C THR A 915 -11.88 30.30 52.00
N ASN A 916 -12.49 31.02 52.95
CA ASN A 916 -13.46 30.51 53.95
C ASN A 916 -12.98 29.24 54.67
N VAL A 917 -11.74 29.25 55.15
CA VAL A 917 -11.03 28.06 55.67
C VAL A 917 -11.79 27.38 56.82
N ASP A 918 -12.30 28.14 57.80
CA ASP A 918 -13.01 27.57 58.95
C ASP A 918 -14.37 26.96 58.56
N ASP A 919 -15.12 27.61 57.66
CA ASP A 919 -16.39 27.08 57.15
C ASP A 919 -16.17 25.81 56.33
N ALA A 920 -15.10 25.77 55.52
CA ALA A 920 -14.72 24.59 54.75
C ALA A 920 -14.25 23.44 55.65
N LEU A 921 -13.50 23.72 56.74
CA LEU A 921 -13.14 22.71 57.74
C LEU A 921 -14.38 22.16 58.45
N SER A 922 -15.29 23.03 58.91
CA SER A 922 -16.54 22.59 59.55
C SER A 922 -17.40 21.77 58.59
N SER A 923 -17.56 22.24 57.35
CA SER A 923 -18.34 21.54 56.32
C SER A 923 -17.78 20.16 55.97
N ILE A 924 -16.45 19.98 55.99
CA ILE A 924 -15.84 18.66 55.81
C ILE A 924 -16.09 17.76 57.03
N CYS A 925 -15.92 18.29 58.25
CA CYS A 925 -16.23 17.54 59.47
C CYS A 925 -17.70 17.09 59.53
N ASP A 926 -18.63 17.96 59.15
CA ASP A 926 -20.07 17.65 59.12
C ASP A 926 -20.40 16.65 58.00
N LEU A 927 -19.79 16.77 56.83
CA LEU A 927 -19.96 15.82 55.71
C LEU A 927 -19.42 14.42 56.03
N LEU A 928 -18.39 14.33 56.86
CA LEU A 928 -17.71 13.07 57.23
C LEU A 928 -18.12 12.56 58.62
N ARG A 929 -19.20 13.10 59.21
CA ARG A 929 -19.72 12.71 60.53
C ARG A 929 -20.33 11.29 60.56
N SER A 930 -20.69 10.73 59.40
CA SER A 930 -21.30 9.39 59.33
C SER A 930 -20.26 8.28 59.59
N PRO A 931 -20.65 7.15 60.24
CA PRO A 931 -19.72 6.07 60.54
C PRO A 931 -19.17 5.37 59.29
N GLU A 932 -19.87 5.38 58.15
CA GLU A 932 -19.35 4.87 56.87
C GLU A 932 -18.18 5.73 56.34
N CYS A 933 -18.12 7.01 56.72
CA CYS A 933 -17.07 7.93 56.30
C CYS A 933 -15.76 7.77 57.09
N LYS A 934 -15.67 6.90 58.11
CA LYS A 934 -14.48 6.77 58.97
C LYS A 934 -13.16 6.53 58.22
N ASP A 935 -13.17 5.66 57.21
CA ASP A 935 -11.98 5.40 56.36
C ASP A 935 -11.56 6.66 55.58
N LEU A 936 -12.51 7.51 55.19
CA LEU A 936 -12.27 8.75 54.45
C LEU A 936 -11.84 9.89 55.38
N LEU A 937 -12.43 9.99 56.57
CA LEU A 937 -12.09 10.92 57.64
C LEU A 937 -10.61 10.76 58.05
N ASN A 938 -10.16 9.52 58.26
CA ASN A 938 -8.76 9.19 58.58
C ASN A 938 -7.77 9.48 57.43
N LEU A 939 -8.25 9.68 56.20
CA LEU A 939 -7.40 10.06 55.05
C LEU A 939 -7.26 11.58 54.88
N ILE A 940 -8.20 12.40 55.38
CA ILE A 940 -8.12 13.87 55.24
C ILE A 940 -6.81 14.45 55.82
N PRO A 941 -6.32 14.06 57.01
CA PRO A 941 -5.03 14.54 57.54
C PRO A 941 -3.82 14.23 56.65
N GLN A 942 -3.88 13.18 55.81
CA GLN A 942 -2.80 12.81 54.89
C GLN A 942 -2.85 13.60 53.56
N VAL A 943 -4.03 14.12 53.20
CA VAL A 943 -4.25 14.98 52.03
C VAL A 943 -3.98 16.46 52.36
N LEU A 944 -4.30 16.91 53.58
CA LEU A 944 -3.97 18.26 54.05
C LEU A 944 -2.49 18.36 54.47
N HIS A 945 -1.92 19.57 54.41
CA HIS A 945 -0.50 19.82 54.72
C HIS A 945 -0.35 21.03 55.65
N GLY A 946 0.68 20.98 56.51
CA GLY A 946 1.03 22.07 57.43
C GLY A 946 -0.10 22.43 58.40
N THR A 947 -0.28 23.73 58.65
CA THR A 947 -1.25 24.28 59.62
C THR A 947 -2.70 23.91 59.32
N LEU A 948 -3.07 23.64 58.05
CA LEU A 948 -4.42 23.17 57.70
C LEU A 948 -4.71 21.76 58.22
N CYS A 949 -3.68 20.90 58.31
CA CYS A 949 -3.84 19.56 58.88
C CYS A 949 -4.08 19.65 60.39
N ALA A 950 -3.25 20.40 61.12
CA ALA A 950 -3.44 20.64 62.55
C ALA A 950 -4.84 21.21 62.87
N ARG A 951 -5.26 22.28 62.16
CA ARG A 951 -6.59 22.87 62.35
C ARG A 951 -7.75 21.92 62.02
N PHE A 952 -7.59 21.02 61.07
CA PHE A 952 -8.59 19.97 60.81
C PHE A 952 -8.67 18.96 61.96
N VAL A 953 -7.53 18.53 62.50
CA VAL A 953 -7.46 17.60 63.63
C VAL A 953 -8.07 18.21 64.89
N ASP A 954 -7.71 19.45 65.22
CA ASP A 954 -8.29 20.18 66.36
C ASP A 954 -9.80 20.33 66.19
N LYS A 955 -10.27 20.70 64.99
CA LYS A 955 -11.71 20.88 64.71
C LYS A 955 -12.46 19.55 64.77
N ALA A 956 -11.92 18.47 64.23
CA ALA A 956 -12.53 17.14 64.26
C ALA A 956 -12.59 16.58 65.69
N THR A 957 -11.53 16.79 66.48
CA THR A 957 -11.48 16.40 67.89
C THR A 957 -12.48 17.23 68.72
N SER A 958 -12.61 18.53 68.46
CA SER A 958 -13.61 19.40 69.13
C SER A 958 -15.08 19.07 68.80
N LEU A 959 -15.32 18.18 67.84
CA LEU A 959 -16.64 17.72 67.39
C LEU A 959 -16.87 16.22 67.69
N ASP A 960 -16.02 15.61 68.54
CA ASP A 960 -16.04 14.18 68.92
C ASP A 960 -16.09 13.19 67.74
N LEU A 961 -15.44 13.55 66.62
CA LEU A 961 -15.34 12.65 65.47
C LEU A 961 -14.32 11.51 65.74
N PRO A 962 -14.60 10.26 65.30
CA PRO A 962 -13.80 9.08 65.63
C PRO A 962 -12.52 8.96 64.77
N LEU A 963 -11.70 10.01 64.80
CA LEU A 963 -10.43 10.14 64.08
C LEU A 963 -9.33 9.32 64.76
N ASP A 964 -8.60 8.52 64.00
CA ASP A 964 -7.47 7.75 64.53
C ASP A 964 -6.18 8.58 64.54
N LEU A 965 -5.93 9.23 65.67
CA LEU A 965 -4.77 10.09 65.90
C LEU A 965 -3.42 9.35 65.77
N SER A 966 -3.39 8.02 65.89
CA SER A 966 -2.15 7.24 65.70
C SER A 966 -1.62 7.27 64.26
N LEU A 967 -2.48 7.63 63.29
CA LEU A 967 -2.15 7.74 61.87
C LEU A 967 -1.54 9.10 61.49
N ILE A 968 -1.42 10.03 62.44
CA ILE A 968 -0.96 11.40 62.24
C ILE A 968 0.42 11.54 62.90
N GLY A 969 1.47 11.34 62.10
CA GLY A 969 2.84 11.29 62.60
C GLY A 969 3.26 12.59 63.30
N ALA A 970 3.77 12.46 64.53
CA ALA A 970 4.25 13.58 65.33
C ALA A 970 5.37 14.34 64.62
N SER A 971 5.22 15.67 64.56
CA SER A 971 6.27 16.60 64.15
C SER A 971 6.79 17.34 65.39
N ASP A 972 8.05 17.11 65.75
CA ASP A 972 8.73 17.85 66.81
C ASP A 972 8.68 19.37 66.58
N GLY A 973 8.63 20.10 67.69
CA GLY A 973 8.46 21.56 67.69
C GLY A 973 9.70 22.33 67.24
N GLY A 974 9.46 23.49 66.64
CA GLY A 974 10.48 24.45 66.22
C GLY A 974 9.81 25.63 65.52
N ALA A 975 9.48 26.67 66.29
CA ALA A 975 8.95 27.92 65.74
C ALA A 975 10.12 28.84 65.35
N GLU A 976 10.10 29.36 64.13
CA GLU A 976 10.91 30.54 63.76
C GLU A 976 10.27 31.27 62.56
N ASP A 977 10.55 32.57 62.47
CA ASP A 977 9.68 33.55 61.82
C ASP A 977 9.70 33.60 60.29
N ILE A 978 8.57 34.07 59.73
CA ILE A 978 8.39 34.32 58.30
C ILE A 978 8.83 35.75 57.96
N GLN A 979 9.75 35.89 57.00
CA GLN A 979 9.81 37.08 56.14
C GLN A 979 9.59 36.73 54.66
N PRO A 980 8.90 37.59 53.88
CA PRO A 980 8.43 37.22 52.55
C PRO A 980 9.40 37.68 51.45
N ASN A 981 10.14 36.76 50.82
CA ASN A 981 10.59 36.90 49.42
C ASN A 981 11.29 35.63 48.87
N SER A 982 10.51 34.69 48.31
CA SER A 982 10.86 33.85 47.13
C SER A 982 9.90 32.65 47.00
N ALA A 983 8.77 32.84 46.31
CA ALA A 983 7.80 31.76 46.08
C ALA A 983 8.23 30.82 44.94
N GLY A 984 9.28 30.03 45.17
CA GLY A 984 9.69 28.91 44.32
C GLY A 984 9.41 27.56 44.97
N ILE A 985 8.76 26.66 44.24
CA ILE A 985 8.66 25.20 44.46
C ILE A 985 7.57 24.73 45.48
N ARG A 986 6.88 23.63 45.10
CA ARG A 986 5.79 22.87 45.78
C ARG A 986 4.38 23.48 45.57
N SER A 987 3.33 22.76 45.14
CA SER A 987 3.15 21.31 44.90
C SER A 987 2.48 21.02 43.53
N SER A 988 2.91 19.97 42.82
CA SER A 988 2.44 19.66 41.45
C SER A 988 1.36 18.57 41.35
N SER A 989 1.07 17.86 42.45
CA SER A 989 0.18 16.68 42.44
C SER A 989 -1.31 17.06 42.51
N MET A 990 -1.70 17.98 43.40
CA MET A 990 -3.09 18.42 43.54
C MET A 990 -3.58 19.37 42.44
N ALA A 991 -2.75 20.32 42.01
CA ALA A 991 -3.11 21.23 40.92
C ALA A 991 -3.43 20.46 39.62
N THR A 992 -2.63 19.46 39.28
CA THR A 992 -2.84 18.63 38.09
C THR A 992 -4.04 17.69 38.18
N PHE A 993 -4.49 17.32 39.39
CA PHE A 993 -5.75 16.60 39.59
C PHE A 993 -6.97 17.49 39.32
N PHE A 994 -7.00 18.70 39.89
CA PHE A 994 -8.09 19.65 39.63
C PHE A 994 -8.09 20.16 38.19
N GLU A 995 -6.93 20.32 37.54
CA GLU A 995 -6.86 20.59 36.09
C GLU A 995 -7.49 19.46 35.26
N ARG A 996 -7.25 18.18 35.60
CA ARG A 996 -7.86 17.04 34.88
C ARG A 996 -9.38 16.95 35.08
N LEU A 997 -9.87 17.29 36.27
CA LEU A 997 -11.31 17.45 36.53
C LEU A 997 -11.90 18.64 35.75
N GLN A 998 -11.20 19.77 35.71
CA GLN A 998 -11.57 20.91 34.87
C GLN A 998 -11.49 20.59 33.37
N GLN A 999 -10.57 19.75 32.90
CA GLN A 999 -10.55 19.27 31.50
C GLN A 999 -11.77 18.40 31.18
N LYS A 1000 -12.27 17.59 32.12
CA LYS A 1000 -13.53 16.84 31.95
C LYS A 1000 -14.77 17.75 31.97
N ARG A 1001 -14.82 18.80 32.80
CA ARG A 1001 -15.90 19.82 32.74
C ARG A 1001 -15.82 20.69 31.47
N ARG A 1002 -14.62 21.15 31.06
CA ARG A 1002 -14.37 21.86 29.78
C ARG A 1002 -14.80 21.03 28.56
N ARG A 1003 -14.60 19.71 28.57
CA ARG A 1003 -15.14 18.81 27.52
C ARG A 1003 -16.67 18.72 27.44
N LYS A 1004 -17.39 19.23 28.45
CA LYS A 1004 -18.87 19.33 28.48
C LYS A 1004 -19.39 20.76 28.36
N GLN A 1005 -18.50 21.77 28.31
CA GLN A 1005 -18.84 23.20 28.21
C GLN A 1005 -18.16 23.95 27.06
N ASN A 1006 -17.21 23.36 26.33
CA ASN A 1006 -16.61 23.97 25.13
C ASN A 1006 -17.50 23.85 23.87
N SER A 1007 -18.79 24.12 24.03
CA SER A 1007 -19.56 24.82 22.99
C SER A 1007 -19.38 26.31 23.28
N GLU A 1008 -18.87 27.06 22.30
CA GLU A 1008 -18.47 28.49 22.40
C GLU A 1008 -17.11 28.73 23.12
N GLY A 1009 -16.21 29.59 22.62
CA GLY A 1009 -16.26 30.29 21.34
C GLY A 1009 -15.39 31.53 21.16
N HIS A 1010 -14.15 31.60 21.67
CA HIS A 1010 -13.28 32.77 21.37
C HIS A 1010 -11.77 32.48 21.47
N ILE A 1011 -10.98 33.02 20.53
CA ILE A 1011 -9.50 33.00 20.52
C ILE A 1011 -9.00 34.44 20.24
N PRO A 1012 -8.08 35.01 21.05
CA PRO A 1012 -7.58 36.37 20.84
C PRO A 1012 -6.80 36.53 19.53
N THR A 1013 -6.93 37.70 18.89
CA THR A 1013 -6.38 38.06 17.56
C THR A 1013 -4.85 38.12 17.44
N ALA A 1014 -4.11 37.80 18.51
CA ALA A 1014 -2.64 37.72 18.52
C ALA A 1014 -2.10 36.38 19.09
N ALA A 1015 -2.96 35.40 19.37
CA ALA A 1015 -2.55 34.14 19.99
C ALA A 1015 -1.73 33.25 19.02
N ILE A 1016 -0.62 32.68 19.51
CA ILE A 1016 0.08 31.60 18.82
C ILE A 1016 -0.70 30.31 19.03
N VAL A 1017 -1.44 29.87 18.01
CA VAL A 1017 -2.23 28.64 18.05
C VAL A 1017 -1.39 27.48 17.52
N LYS A 1018 -1.34 26.37 18.26
CA LYS A 1018 -0.81 25.11 17.73
C LYS A 1018 -1.86 24.46 16.85
N ASP A 1019 -1.48 24.13 15.61
CA ASP A 1019 -2.34 23.50 14.59
C ASP A 1019 -3.68 24.24 14.33
N PRO A 1020 -3.66 25.53 13.91
CA PRO A 1020 -4.89 26.30 13.74
C PRO A 1020 -5.73 25.77 12.58
N GLN A 1021 -6.89 25.22 12.95
CA GLN A 1021 -7.86 24.61 12.05
C GLN A 1021 -8.84 25.66 11.50
N CYS A 1022 -9.09 25.64 10.20
CA CYS A 1022 -10.10 26.49 9.57
C CYS A 1022 -11.51 25.98 9.91
N VAL A 1023 -12.38 26.85 10.45
CA VAL A 1023 -13.75 26.44 10.83
C VAL A 1023 -14.70 26.16 9.65
N VAL A 1024 -14.29 26.42 8.41
CA VAL A 1024 -15.11 26.21 7.20
C VAL A 1024 -14.75 24.93 6.46
N CYS A 1025 -13.45 24.68 6.22
CA CYS A 1025 -12.98 23.46 5.55
C CYS A 1025 -12.42 22.39 6.49
N TYR A 1026 -12.24 22.70 7.78
CA TYR A 1026 -11.61 21.85 8.79
C TYR A 1026 -10.14 21.48 8.52
N ASP A 1027 -9.48 22.13 7.56
CA ASP A 1027 -8.04 21.96 7.33
C ASP A 1027 -7.20 22.65 8.42
N ILE A 1028 -6.16 21.97 8.88
CA ILE A 1028 -5.10 22.54 9.73
C ILE A 1028 -4.15 23.33 8.83
N THR A 1029 -4.05 24.65 9.02
CA THR A 1029 -3.32 25.51 8.09
C THR A 1029 -2.13 26.22 8.75
N ARG A 1030 -0.99 26.34 8.05
CA ARG A 1030 0.20 27.04 8.58
C ARG A 1030 0.06 28.57 8.61
N LYS A 1031 -0.95 29.13 7.94
CA LYS A 1031 -1.29 30.56 7.87
C LYS A 1031 -2.81 30.72 7.99
N ALA A 1032 -3.29 30.81 9.21
CA ALA A 1032 -4.70 30.96 9.52
C ALA A 1032 -5.03 32.42 9.85
N TYR A 1033 -6.25 32.89 9.57
CA TYR A 1033 -6.64 34.28 9.73
C TYR A 1033 -7.87 34.39 10.62
N ALA A 1034 -7.75 35.14 11.71
CA ALA A 1034 -8.83 35.43 12.62
C ALA A 1034 -9.57 36.71 12.22
N ALA A 1035 -10.90 36.64 12.24
CA ALA A 1035 -11.75 37.82 12.27
C ALA A 1035 -11.73 38.47 13.66
N GLN A 1036 -12.23 39.71 13.76
CA GLN A 1036 -12.36 40.42 15.06
C GLN A 1036 -13.19 39.66 16.10
N CYS A 1037 -14.11 38.79 15.67
CA CYS A 1037 -14.86 37.89 16.54
C CYS A 1037 -14.07 36.65 17.02
N GLY A 1038 -12.75 36.57 16.76
CA GLY A 1038 -11.86 35.49 17.20
C GLY A 1038 -11.98 34.17 16.44
N HIS A 1039 -12.88 34.08 15.45
CA HIS A 1039 -13.06 32.87 14.63
C HIS A 1039 -12.04 32.78 13.49
N ILE A 1040 -11.47 31.59 13.29
CA ILE A 1040 -10.30 31.33 12.46
C ILE A 1040 -10.68 30.60 11.17
N CYS A 1041 -10.35 31.18 10.01
CA CYS A 1041 -10.42 30.48 8.71
C CYS A 1041 -9.10 30.56 7.95
N CYS A 1042 -8.91 29.66 6.98
CA CYS A 1042 -7.86 29.80 5.99
C CYS A 1042 -8.20 30.92 5.00
N MET A 1043 -7.18 31.53 4.38
CA MET A 1043 -7.37 32.61 3.40
C MET A 1043 -8.21 32.18 2.19
N GLY A 1044 -8.14 30.91 1.79
CA GLY A 1044 -8.96 30.37 0.70
C GLY A 1044 -10.46 30.41 1.01
N CYS A 1045 -10.85 30.05 2.24
CA CYS A 1045 -12.24 30.14 2.68
C CYS A 1045 -12.70 31.61 2.83
N TRP A 1046 -11.86 32.50 3.35
CA TRP A 1046 -12.19 33.94 3.41
C TRP A 1046 -12.43 34.55 2.02
N LYS A 1047 -11.49 34.36 1.08
CA LYS A 1047 -11.65 34.87 -0.30
C LYS A 1047 -12.85 34.27 -1.04
N LYS A 1048 -13.20 33.02 -0.74
CA LYS A 1048 -14.42 32.41 -1.28
C LYS A 1048 -15.67 33.08 -0.72
N MET A 1049 -15.74 33.27 0.60
CA MET A 1049 -16.85 33.96 1.25
C MET A 1049 -17.02 35.42 0.77
N GLU A 1050 -15.92 36.13 0.56
CA GLU A 1050 -15.91 37.49 -0.02
C GLU A 1050 -16.52 37.49 -1.44
N LYS A 1051 -16.08 36.56 -2.30
CA LYS A 1051 -16.61 36.39 -3.66
C LYS A 1051 -18.07 35.96 -3.70
N ASP A 1052 -18.50 35.16 -2.72
CA ASP A 1052 -19.88 34.69 -2.56
C ASP A 1052 -20.78 35.73 -1.83
N GLY A 1053 -20.26 36.94 -1.54
CA GLY A 1053 -21.03 38.08 -1.01
C GLY A 1053 -21.30 38.08 0.50
N PHE A 1054 -20.60 37.24 1.29
CA PHE A 1054 -20.81 37.16 2.74
C PHE A 1054 -20.16 38.33 3.48
N THR A 1055 -20.99 39.18 4.09
CA THR A 1055 -20.58 40.34 4.90
C THR A 1055 -20.50 40.04 6.40
N SER A 1056 -20.58 38.78 6.82
CA SER A 1056 -20.56 38.36 8.23
C SER A 1056 -19.82 37.04 8.48
N CYS A 1057 -19.33 36.86 9.71
CA CYS A 1057 -18.67 35.63 10.16
C CYS A 1057 -19.61 34.41 10.03
N PRO A 1058 -19.14 33.27 9.48
CA PRO A 1058 -20.03 32.14 9.20
C PRO A 1058 -20.60 31.50 10.47
N LEU A 1059 -19.87 31.54 11.59
CA LEU A 1059 -20.27 30.95 12.87
C LEU A 1059 -21.12 31.89 13.73
N CYS A 1060 -20.62 33.07 14.07
CA CYS A 1060 -21.27 33.99 15.01
C CYS A 1060 -22.08 35.13 14.37
N LYS A 1061 -22.13 35.21 13.02
CA LYS A 1061 -22.87 36.22 12.24
C LYS A 1061 -22.51 37.70 12.48
N ILE A 1062 -21.50 37.98 13.30
CA ILE A 1062 -20.95 39.34 13.47
C ILE A 1062 -20.44 39.87 12.12
N PRO A 1063 -20.74 41.14 11.74
CA PRO A 1063 -20.27 41.74 10.48
C PRO A 1063 -18.75 41.66 10.32
N LEU A 1064 -18.30 41.42 9.10
CA LEU A 1064 -16.90 41.15 8.79
C LEU A 1064 -16.35 42.16 7.77
N LYS A 1065 -15.18 42.70 8.08
CA LYS A 1065 -14.38 43.55 7.20
C LYS A 1065 -13.09 42.80 6.85
N PHE A 1066 -12.90 42.45 5.57
CA PHE A 1066 -11.83 41.54 5.12
C PHE A 1066 -10.42 42.13 5.26
N ASP A 1067 -10.31 43.46 5.21
CA ASP A 1067 -9.12 44.26 5.52
C ASP A 1067 -8.72 44.21 7.02
N GLN A 1068 -9.61 43.75 7.90
CA GLN A 1068 -9.41 43.66 9.34
C GLN A 1068 -9.11 42.23 9.83
N LEU A 1069 -8.77 41.31 8.91
CA LEU A 1069 -8.37 39.93 9.22
C LEU A 1069 -6.93 39.85 9.75
N SER A 1070 -6.77 39.34 10.97
CA SER A 1070 -5.46 39.20 11.65
C SER A 1070 -4.81 37.85 11.35
N LEU A 1071 -3.56 37.83 10.91
CA LEU A 1071 -2.81 36.60 10.67
C LEU A 1071 -2.36 35.95 12.00
N ILE A 1072 -2.84 34.73 12.26
CA ILE A 1072 -2.35 33.86 13.33
C ILE A 1072 -1.10 33.12 12.85
N ARG A 1073 -0.02 33.23 13.61
CA ARG A 1073 1.22 32.49 13.39
C ARG A 1073 1.16 31.16 14.15
N ALA A 1074 1.39 30.05 13.45
CA ALA A 1074 1.51 28.73 14.09
C ALA A 1074 2.80 28.65 14.94
N ALA A 1075 2.75 27.91 16.06
CA ALA A 1075 3.93 27.66 16.88
C ALA A 1075 4.99 26.88 16.07
N LYS A 1076 6.24 27.37 16.05
CA LYS A 1076 7.37 26.55 15.59
C LYS A 1076 7.64 25.47 16.65
N GLU A 1077 7.54 24.21 16.28
CA GLU A 1077 7.98 23.12 17.15
C GLU A 1077 9.51 23.11 17.24
N HIS A 1078 10.03 23.49 18.40
CA HIS A 1078 11.38 23.09 18.81
C HIS A 1078 11.33 21.62 19.21
N VAL A 1079 11.78 20.74 18.32
CA VAL A 1079 11.96 19.31 18.61
C VAL A 1079 13.13 19.17 19.59
N ARG A 1080 12.85 18.60 20.77
CA ARG A 1080 13.84 18.06 21.72
C ARG A 1080 13.95 16.55 21.53
#